data_AF-A0A658R0Z3-F1
#
_entry.id   AF-A0A658R0Z3-F1
#
_cell.length_a   1.000
_cell.length_b   1.000
_cell.length_c   1.000
_cell.angle_alpha   90.00
_cell.angle_beta   90.00
_cell.angle_gamma   90.00
#
_symmetry.space_group_name_H-M   'P 1'
#
loop_
_entity.id
_entity.type
_entity.pdbx_description
1 polymer ?
#
loop_
_entity_poly.entity_id
_entity_poly.type
_entity_poly.pdbx_seq_one_letter_code
_entity_poly.pdbx_strand_id
1 'polypeptide(L)'
;MASTRANCGRSLGGMERVTRTGSNRHPYMPPRQFPVSKIKGDAQPRRRRLVAALLSVPGLMPALAHAQLAGAAADAQPLDGPGSLRLAPQLLERPLKNGQQPTTFLLGDKATGTSDEDMAAKGSAEIRRTVTVIKGDALHYDQDTDMADAFGNVRLINNGVSFVGPEAHLKVSSNEGFMTNPKYHFNVTGGSGSAERIDIIDNERARVDHGTYTACQCETDPSWYIKGTAFDFDTGSEEGVAHNGVLFFQGVPVFASPWLSFPLTGDRRSGLLPPTFSVSSTTGFEATVPYYFNIAPNRDLTLTPRFMSRRGVLGEANYRYLSPTYSGSLTVDYLPNDSETHTNRYAIFWQHRQNFGGGFGGYVNYNKVSDDQYPEDLGNASNQFLNGTQLLYQQEAGLTYNNGPWSVLGREQRWQTLQPSIPPYAREPQLNVQYNKYNVGGFDYGAEADFTRFTITQEGATDGQRMYFNPYLSYGINAPGYFFTPKVQWHFASYDLSHIATGPIAGQPLTPAGQPKNFTESIPTLSLDTGLVFDRSVRLFGQDYIQTLEPRLYYVYTPYRNQNFAPIFDTAEADFGLAEIYTPNTFVGNDRIADANRLTAGLTTRFINPATGDERARFVIAQQYYFTSQRVTISQDQPINEAKHSDLIAGAAIKLGAGFASETAFQYNVDNNQLVRSSIGFAYSPAERKVINVGYRYTRSNQTTLVNEPINQLLVSGEWPLTNRLYAVARVNYDLASHRLVDGLVGFQYDADCWAFGFGAQRYANGVNTSGQPSSGTRVLAQITFKGLSKVDNGLVSAFRASVQGYQPPPPSAPPLARFSNYE
;
A
#
# COMPACT_ATOMS: atom_id res chain seq x y z
N MET A 1 12.03 29.72 -40.89
CA MET A 1 13.06 30.14 -39.92
C MET A 1 12.42 30.44 -38.57
N ALA A 2 12.62 29.56 -37.58
CA ALA A 2 12.45 29.84 -36.16
C ALA A 2 13.32 28.80 -35.42
N SER A 3 14.37 29.24 -34.73
CA SER A 3 15.35 28.30 -34.13
C SER A 3 15.02 28.07 -32.66
N THR A 4 14.37 26.95 -32.37
CA THR A 4 14.04 26.52 -31.01
C THR A 4 15.27 25.94 -30.32
N ARG A 5 16.24 26.79 -29.96
CA ARG A 5 17.40 26.36 -29.15
C ARG A 5 16.93 25.89 -27.78
N ALA A 6 17.10 24.60 -27.51
CA ALA A 6 17.03 24.04 -26.17
C ALA A 6 18.24 24.52 -25.33
N ASN A 7 18.17 25.75 -24.82
CA ASN A 7 19.21 26.34 -23.99
C ASN A 7 19.21 25.71 -22.59
N CYS A 8 20.13 24.78 -22.32
CA CYS A 8 20.51 24.40 -20.96
C CYS A 8 21.18 25.58 -20.24
N GLY A 9 20.37 26.42 -19.60
CA GLY A 9 20.81 27.64 -18.93
C GLY A 9 21.63 27.34 -17.66
N ARG A 10 22.83 27.92 -17.56
CA ARG A 10 23.66 27.86 -16.35
C ARG A 10 22.92 28.45 -15.14
N SER A 11 22.72 27.65 -14.09
CA SER A 11 22.44 28.17 -12.75
C SER A 11 23.73 28.75 -12.14
N LEU A 12 23.97 30.04 -12.36
CA LEU A 12 25.04 30.80 -11.71
C LEU A 12 24.44 31.62 -10.56
N GLY A 13 24.81 31.26 -9.33
CA GLY A 13 24.35 31.96 -8.13
C GLY A 13 24.90 33.38 -8.03
N GLY A 14 24.07 34.38 -8.34
CA GLY A 14 24.40 35.79 -8.18
C GLY A 14 24.45 36.21 -6.71
N MET A 15 25.66 36.31 -6.14
CA MET A 15 25.87 36.75 -4.75
C MET A 15 25.92 38.28 -4.66
N GLU A 16 24.76 38.92 -4.56
CA GLU A 16 24.66 40.39 -4.59
C GLU A 16 25.15 41.06 -3.30
N ARG A 17 26.14 41.95 -3.42
CA ARG A 17 26.72 42.72 -2.29
C ARG A 17 25.92 44.00 -2.04
N VAL A 18 25.15 44.05 -0.97
CA VAL A 18 24.61 45.32 -0.45
C VAL A 18 25.72 46.09 0.28
N THR A 19 26.01 47.31 -0.19
CA THR A 19 27.02 48.21 0.38
C THR A 19 26.51 48.96 1.63
N ARG A 20 27.43 49.45 2.47
CA ARG A 20 27.15 49.83 3.86
C ARG A 20 27.52 51.29 4.18
N THR A 21 26.53 52.18 4.16
CA THR A 21 26.59 53.57 4.66
C THR A 21 25.21 53.98 5.19
N GLY A 22 25.03 54.60 6.37
CA GLY A 22 25.94 54.85 7.50
C GLY A 22 25.28 55.72 8.58
N SER A 23 25.92 55.88 9.75
CA SER A 23 25.68 56.96 10.73
C SER A 23 24.35 57.03 11.54
N ASN A 24 24.47 56.58 12.81
CA ASN A 24 24.15 57.32 14.06
C ASN A 24 22.86 57.13 14.90
N ARG A 25 23.11 57.16 16.23
CA ARG A 25 22.29 57.50 17.43
C ARG A 25 21.29 56.48 18.01
N HIS A 26 21.69 55.90 19.15
CA HIS A 26 20.82 55.42 20.24
C HIS A 26 20.11 56.60 20.96
N PRO A 27 19.08 56.31 21.78
CA PRO A 27 19.31 56.14 23.24
C PRO A 27 18.69 54.84 23.83
N TYR A 28 19.03 54.58 25.10
CA TYR A 28 18.56 53.47 25.94
C TYR A 28 17.08 53.61 26.38
N MET A 29 16.40 52.48 26.67
CA MET A 29 15.68 52.24 27.96
C MET A 29 15.27 50.75 28.13
N PRO A 30 14.84 50.29 29.33
CA PRO A 30 15.13 48.92 29.83
C PRO A 30 14.04 47.84 29.61
N PRO A 31 14.36 46.54 29.81
CA PRO A 31 13.42 45.43 29.61
C PRO A 31 12.29 45.37 30.65
N ARG A 32 11.09 44.97 30.20
CA ARG A 32 9.94 44.67 31.07
C ARG A 32 10.04 43.26 31.65
N GLN A 33 9.96 43.16 32.97
CA GLN A 33 9.72 41.91 33.68
C GLN A 33 8.25 41.50 33.56
N PHE A 34 7.97 40.20 33.41
CA PHE A 34 6.62 39.65 33.55
C PHE A 34 6.40 39.18 35.00
N PRO A 35 5.23 39.45 35.62
CA PRO A 35 5.02 39.19 37.05
C PRO A 35 4.76 37.71 37.35
N VAL A 36 5.39 37.20 38.40
CA VAL A 36 5.05 35.90 39.01
C VAL A 36 3.93 36.10 40.02
N SER A 37 2.75 35.54 39.76
CA SER A 37 1.63 35.51 40.73
C SER A 37 1.54 34.15 41.43
N LYS A 38 1.81 34.11 42.74
CA LYS A 38 1.37 33.01 43.62
C LYS A 38 -0.08 33.25 44.04
N ILE A 39 -0.95 32.27 43.88
CA ILE A 39 -2.28 32.24 44.52
C ILE A 39 -2.44 30.90 45.24
N LYS A 40 -2.88 30.97 46.50
CA LYS A 40 -3.38 29.84 47.32
C LYS A 40 -4.89 30.02 47.52
N GLY A 41 -5.59 28.94 47.85
CA GLY A 41 -6.83 28.99 48.60
C GLY A 41 -8.07 28.53 47.83
N ASP A 42 -8.87 27.70 48.49
CA ASP A 42 -10.03 27.02 47.94
C ASP A 42 -11.22 27.93 47.62
N ALA A 43 -11.93 27.60 46.52
CA ALA A 43 -13.36 27.85 46.37
C ALA A 43 -13.95 26.83 45.37
N GLN A 44 -15.08 26.20 45.70
CA GLN A 44 -15.77 25.29 44.77
C GLN A 44 -16.47 26.05 43.63
N PRO A 45 -16.32 25.63 42.35
CA PRO A 45 -17.15 26.12 41.25
C PRO A 45 -18.42 25.26 41.07
N ARG A 46 -19.58 25.92 40.95
CA ARG A 46 -20.87 25.30 40.62
C ARG A 46 -20.97 24.89 39.14
N ARG A 47 -21.90 23.96 38.85
CA ARG A 47 -22.36 23.56 37.51
C ARG A 47 -22.43 24.73 36.49
N ARG A 48 -21.59 24.72 35.45
CA ARG A 48 -21.92 24.99 34.03
C ARG A 48 -20.66 24.96 33.12
N ARG A 49 -20.88 24.68 31.83
CA ARG A 49 -19.90 24.65 30.72
C ARG A 49 -18.91 23.46 30.74
N LEU A 50 -19.32 22.36 30.12
CA LEU A 50 -18.44 21.42 29.44
C LEU A 50 -18.70 21.53 27.93
N VAL A 51 -17.74 22.10 27.20
CA VAL A 51 -17.66 22.20 25.74
C VAL A 51 -16.16 22.13 25.41
N ALA A 52 -15.80 21.51 24.27
CA ALA A 52 -14.44 21.09 23.90
C ALA A 52 -13.90 19.87 24.68
N ALA A 53 -12.66 19.46 24.35
CA ALA A 53 -11.94 18.23 24.77
C ALA A 53 -12.47 16.92 24.15
N LEU A 54 -12.50 16.87 22.81
CA LEU A 54 -13.14 15.82 22.01
C LEU A 54 -12.48 15.74 20.59
N LEU A 55 -12.39 14.67 19.75
CA LEU A 55 -12.64 13.19 19.75
C LEU A 55 -11.73 12.44 18.66
N SER A 56 -11.72 11.06 18.53
CA SER A 56 -11.22 9.96 17.55
C SER A 56 -9.88 9.17 17.60
N VAL A 57 -10.09 7.85 17.41
CA VAL A 57 -9.21 6.71 17.12
C VAL A 57 -9.82 5.93 15.95
N PRO A 58 -9.03 5.17 15.17
CA PRO A 58 -9.49 4.62 13.89
C PRO A 58 -10.33 3.36 14.03
N GLY A 59 -11.27 3.17 13.10
CA GLY A 59 -12.13 1.98 13.03
C GLY A 59 -12.76 1.73 11.65
N LEU A 60 -12.25 2.34 10.58
CA LEU A 60 -12.74 2.11 9.22
C LEU A 60 -11.61 1.79 8.24
N MET A 61 -11.60 0.54 7.78
CA MET A 61 -10.96 0.18 6.51
C MET A 61 -11.53 1.06 5.39
N PRO A 62 -10.71 1.51 4.41
CA PRO A 62 -11.25 1.97 3.15
C PRO A 62 -11.83 0.76 2.40
N ALA A 63 -13.11 0.47 2.62
CA ALA A 63 -13.85 -0.43 1.77
C ALA A 63 -13.85 0.14 0.35
N LEU A 64 -12.97 -0.38 -0.52
CA LEU A 64 -12.85 -0.01 -1.92
C LEU A 64 -14.05 -0.55 -2.71
N ALA A 65 -15.23 -0.01 -2.40
CA ALA A 65 -16.49 -0.22 -3.11
C ALA A 65 -16.39 0.40 -4.50
N HIS A 66 -15.64 -0.27 -5.38
CA HIS A 66 -15.77 -0.12 -6.81
C HIS A 66 -17.16 -0.61 -7.19
N ALA A 67 -18.12 0.31 -7.20
CA ALA A 67 -19.40 0.10 -7.83
C ALA A 67 -19.17 -0.07 -9.34
N GLN A 68 -18.87 -1.30 -9.76
CA GLN A 68 -18.82 -1.65 -11.18
C GLN A 68 -20.21 -1.47 -11.76
N LEU A 69 -20.41 -0.37 -12.50
CA LEU A 69 -21.59 -0.13 -13.31
C LEU A 69 -21.65 -1.14 -14.46
N ALA A 70 -22.10 -2.35 -14.15
CA ALA A 70 -22.30 -3.43 -15.11
C ALA A 70 -23.64 -3.25 -15.83
N GLY A 71 -23.65 -2.49 -16.92
CA GLY A 71 -24.83 -2.28 -17.77
C GLY A 71 -24.59 -1.22 -18.85
N ALA A 72 -25.49 -1.14 -19.83
CA ALA A 72 -25.40 -0.26 -21.01
C ALA A 72 -25.48 1.27 -20.72
N ALA A 73 -25.35 1.68 -19.46
CA ALA A 73 -25.10 3.07 -19.06
C ALA A 73 -23.60 3.37 -18.84
N ALA A 74 -22.73 2.36 -18.99
CA ALA A 74 -21.28 2.49 -18.90
C ALA A 74 -20.58 2.56 -20.28
N ASP A 75 -21.33 2.59 -21.39
CA ASP A 75 -20.78 2.93 -22.70
C ASP A 75 -20.33 4.39 -22.69
N ALA A 76 -19.03 4.62 -22.89
CA ALA A 76 -18.47 5.96 -22.95
C ALA A 76 -19.01 6.69 -24.18
N GLN A 77 -19.86 7.70 -23.98
CA GLN A 77 -20.29 8.58 -25.07
C GLN A 77 -19.05 9.22 -25.72
N PRO A 78 -18.83 9.04 -27.04
CA PRO A 78 -17.72 9.68 -27.72
C PRO A 78 -17.93 11.21 -27.73
N LEU A 79 -16.95 11.94 -27.20
CA LEU A 79 -16.92 13.41 -27.24
C LEU A 79 -16.69 13.99 -28.66
N ASP A 80 -16.52 13.11 -29.65
CA ASP A 80 -16.27 13.40 -31.07
C ASP A 80 -17.54 13.89 -31.80
N GLY A 81 -18.12 15.01 -31.33
CA GLY A 81 -19.09 15.77 -32.11
C GLY A 81 -18.46 16.37 -33.38
N PRO A 82 -19.24 16.67 -34.44
CA PRO A 82 -18.72 17.34 -35.64
C PRO A 82 -18.21 18.75 -35.29
N GLY A 83 -16.89 18.93 -35.29
CA GLY A 83 -16.23 20.17 -34.83
C GLY A 83 -15.52 20.08 -33.47
N SER A 84 -15.49 18.91 -32.84
CA SER A 84 -14.62 18.62 -31.68
C SER A 84 -13.14 18.88 -31.99
N LEU A 85 -12.42 19.49 -31.05
CA LEU A 85 -10.96 19.65 -31.12
C LEU A 85 -10.29 18.30 -30.86
N ARG A 86 -10.11 17.51 -31.91
CA ARG A 86 -9.25 16.33 -31.87
C ARG A 86 -7.83 16.75 -31.50
N LEU A 87 -7.19 16.01 -30.59
CA LEU A 87 -5.72 16.04 -30.54
C LEU A 87 -5.21 15.69 -31.94
N ALA A 88 -4.27 16.49 -32.44
CA ALA A 88 -3.55 16.15 -33.66
C ALA A 88 -2.96 14.75 -33.50
N PRO A 89 -3.04 13.88 -34.53
CA PRO A 89 -2.49 12.54 -34.41
C PRO A 89 -1.02 12.65 -34.04
N GLN A 90 -0.60 11.81 -33.08
CA GLN A 90 0.81 11.54 -32.83
C GLN A 90 1.50 11.22 -34.16
N LEU A 91 2.81 11.46 -34.27
CA LEU A 91 3.57 11.18 -35.50
C LEU A 91 3.44 9.70 -35.88
N LEU A 92 2.49 9.42 -36.78
CA LEU A 92 2.12 8.09 -37.24
C LEU A 92 3.16 7.65 -38.26
N GLU A 93 4.05 6.76 -37.84
CA GLU A 93 4.93 6.06 -38.77
C GLU A 93 4.09 5.33 -39.82
N ARG A 94 4.44 5.59 -41.09
CA ARG A 94 3.91 4.85 -42.22
C ARG A 94 5.01 3.87 -42.64
N PRO A 95 4.92 2.59 -42.26
CA PRO A 95 5.87 1.60 -42.73
C PRO A 95 5.86 1.58 -44.27
N LEU A 96 7.03 1.38 -44.86
CA LEU A 96 7.18 1.22 -46.30
C LEU A 96 6.33 0.03 -46.75
N LYS A 97 5.63 0.15 -47.89
CA LYS A 97 4.90 -1.00 -48.44
C LYS A 97 5.92 -2.01 -48.97
N ASN A 98 5.64 -3.30 -48.80
CA ASN A 98 6.49 -4.37 -49.33
C ASN A 98 6.84 -4.12 -50.80
N GLY A 99 8.15 -4.10 -51.10
CA GLY A 99 8.68 -3.80 -52.44
C GLY A 99 9.02 -2.33 -52.71
N GLN A 100 8.75 -1.39 -51.80
CA GLN A 100 9.24 -0.01 -51.90
C GLN A 100 10.62 0.14 -51.25
N GLN A 101 11.61 0.61 -52.01
CA GLN A 101 12.88 1.07 -51.44
C GLN A 101 12.71 2.48 -50.84
N PRO A 102 13.31 2.79 -49.68
CA PRO A 102 13.32 4.14 -49.14
C PRO A 102 14.29 5.03 -49.91
N THR A 103 13.84 6.24 -50.24
CA THR A 103 14.71 7.27 -50.84
C THR A 103 15.78 7.71 -49.85
N THR A 104 17.04 7.63 -50.27
CA THR A 104 18.16 8.31 -49.62
C THR A 104 18.22 9.75 -50.12
N PHE A 105 18.32 10.71 -49.21
CA PHE A 105 18.56 12.11 -49.53
C PHE A 105 19.97 12.49 -49.08
N LEU A 106 20.72 13.20 -49.92
CA LEU A 106 22.00 13.82 -49.57
C LEU A 106 21.87 15.35 -49.70
N LEU A 107 22.32 16.08 -48.68
CA LEU A 107 22.25 17.53 -48.59
C LEU A 107 23.61 18.09 -48.11
N GLY A 108 23.87 19.36 -48.44
CA GLY A 108 25.02 20.14 -47.97
C GLY A 108 25.18 21.45 -48.75
N ASP A 109 26.03 22.36 -48.28
CA ASP A 109 26.36 23.64 -48.94
C ASP A 109 26.97 23.41 -50.34
N LYS A 110 27.67 22.28 -50.50
CA LYS A 110 28.16 21.75 -51.78
C LYS A 110 27.95 20.25 -51.82
N ALA A 111 27.45 19.76 -52.94
CA ALA A 111 27.40 18.34 -53.27
C ALA A 111 28.04 18.11 -54.65
N THR A 112 28.77 17.01 -54.80
CA THR A 112 29.48 16.60 -56.02
C THR A 112 29.47 15.07 -56.09
N GLY A 113 29.08 14.48 -57.21
CA GLY A 113 29.06 13.03 -57.37
C GLY A 113 28.73 12.58 -58.79
N THR A 114 28.97 11.30 -59.05
CA THR A 114 28.47 10.59 -60.23
C THR A 114 27.19 9.86 -59.84
N SER A 115 26.15 9.91 -60.68
CA SER A 115 24.93 9.15 -60.43
C SER A 115 25.26 7.66 -60.34
N ASP A 116 24.82 7.04 -59.25
CA ASP A 116 24.89 5.60 -59.03
C ASP A 116 26.31 5.01 -58.84
N GLU A 117 27.31 5.85 -58.56
CA GLU A 117 28.67 5.42 -58.12
C GLU A 117 29.06 6.07 -56.77
N ASP A 118 29.35 7.37 -56.78
CA ASP A 118 29.99 8.12 -55.67
C ASP A 118 29.30 9.47 -55.46
N MET A 119 28.96 9.81 -54.21
CA MET A 119 28.42 11.11 -53.83
C MET A 119 29.11 11.70 -52.59
N ALA A 120 29.72 12.88 -52.75
CA ALA A 120 30.31 13.66 -51.66
C ALA A 120 29.52 14.96 -51.37
N ALA A 121 29.34 15.28 -50.09
CA ALA A 121 28.75 16.52 -49.60
C ALA A 121 29.66 17.22 -48.58
N LYS A 122 29.65 18.56 -48.55
CA LYS A 122 30.50 19.37 -47.65
C LYS A 122 29.84 20.67 -47.23
N GLY A 123 29.99 21.02 -45.95
CA GLY A 123 29.32 22.14 -45.29
C GLY A 123 27.89 21.74 -44.91
N SER A 124 27.63 21.56 -43.61
CA SER A 124 26.36 21.00 -43.10
C SER A 124 25.86 19.80 -43.90
N ALA A 125 26.75 18.83 -44.14
CA ALA A 125 26.43 17.63 -44.89
C ALA A 125 25.42 16.77 -44.10
N GLU A 126 24.37 16.29 -44.76
CA GLU A 126 23.36 15.39 -44.17
C GLU A 126 23.00 14.30 -45.19
N ILE A 127 23.13 13.03 -44.79
CA ILE A 127 22.49 11.90 -45.49
C ILE A 127 21.33 11.37 -44.65
N ARG A 128 20.18 11.14 -45.28
CA ARG A 128 18.92 10.81 -44.60
C ARG A 128 18.17 9.69 -45.33
N ARG A 129 17.83 8.62 -44.61
CA ARG A 129 17.09 7.47 -45.15
C ARG A 129 16.21 6.84 -44.07
N THR A 130 14.90 6.79 -44.30
CA THR A 130 13.90 6.27 -43.34
C THR A 130 13.97 6.94 -41.96
N VAL A 131 14.54 6.27 -40.95
CA VAL A 131 14.71 6.76 -39.57
C VAL A 131 16.17 7.11 -39.23
N THR A 132 17.09 6.82 -40.15
CA THR A 132 18.53 7.08 -39.99
C THR A 132 18.90 8.43 -40.62
N VAL A 133 19.61 9.25 -39.85
CA VAL A 133 20.13 10.56 -40.27
C VAL A 133 21.58 10.67 -39.83
N ILE A 134 22.50 10.88 -40.77
CA ILE A 134 23.92 11.14 -40.47
C ILE A 134 24.26 12.55 -40.93
N LYS A 135 24.74 13.39 -40.03
CA LYS A 135 25.17 14.78 -40.31
C LYS A 135 26.65 14.97 -39.99
N GLY A 136 27.33 15.87 -40.69
CA GLY A 136 28.75 16.19 -40.44
C GLY A 136 29.26 17.41 -41.23
N ASP A 137 30.54 17.75 -41.05
CA ASP A 137 31.19 18.84 -41.79
C ASP A 137 31.53 18.43 -43.24
N ALA A 138 31.83 17.15 -43.45
CA ALA A 138 31.91 16.48 -44.75
C ALA A 138 31.34 15.06 -44.67
N LEU A 139 30.79 14.57 -45.77
CA LEU A 139 30.26 13.21 -45.91
C LEU A 139 30.58 12.70 -47.32
N HIS A 140 31.05 11.46 -47.42
CA HIS A 140 31.25 10.72 -48.66
C HIS A 140 30.36 9.47 -48.62
N TYR A 141 29.72 9.12 -49.73
CA TYR A 141 28.81 7.98 -49.82
C TYR A 141 29.07 7.22 -51.13
N ASP A 142 29.62 6.03 -50.97
CA ASP A 142 29.81 5.03 -52.04
C ASP A 142 28.53 4.21 -52.17
N GLN A 143 27.90 4.25 -53.35
CA GLN A 143 26.63 3.56 -53.59
C GLN A 143 26.80 2.07 -53.91
N ASP A 144 27.99 1.64 -54.38
CA ASP A 144 28.32 0.24 -54.68
C ASP A 144 28.64 -0.54 -53.40
N THR A 145 29.35 0.06 -52.44
CA THR A 145 29.62 -0.54 -51.13
C THR A 145 28.62 -0.15 -50.03
N ASP A 146 27.66 0.73 -50.34
CA ASP A 146 26.63 1.29 -49.45
C ASP A 146 27.21 2.10 -48.25
N MET A 147 28.51 2.38 -48.26
CA MET A 147 29.24 3.01 -47.15
C MET A 147 29.12 4.53 -47.16
N ALA A 148 28.65 5.11 -46.05
CA ALA A 148 28.75 6.54 -45.75
C ALA A 148 29.88 6.81 -44.75
N ASP A 149 30.92 7.49 -45.22
CA ASP A 149 32.04 8.00 -44.43
C ASP A 149 31.80 9.48 -44.07
N ALA A 150 31.51 9.74 -42.80
CA ALA A 150 31.22 11.08 -42.28
C ALA A 150 32.37 11.59 -41.39
N PHE A 151 32.75 12.86 -41.57
CA PHE A 151 33.88 13.49 -40.89
C PHE A 151 33.53 14.88 -40.35
N GLY A 152 33.99 15.17 -39.13
CA GLY A 152 33.83 16.46 -38.45
C GLY A 152 32.43 16.65 -37.86
N ASN A 153 32.37 16.84 -36.53
CA ASN A 153 31.14 17.07 -35.77
C ASN A 153 30.01 16.07 -36.08
N VAL A 154 30.37 14.81 -36.34
CA VAL A 154 29.47 13.80 -36.87
C VAL A 154 28.35 13.52 -35.88
N ARG A 155 27.11 13.56 -36.34
CA ARG A 155 25.91 13.22 -35.58
C ARG A 155 25.10 12.17 -36.34
N LEU A 156 25.03 10.98 -35.78
CA LEU A 156 24.14 9.91 -36.22
C LEU A 156 22.90 9.89 -35.32
N ILE A 157 21.71 9.86 -35.92
CA ILE A 157 20.44 9.64 -35.24
C ILE A 157 19.79 8.43 -35.88
N ASN A 158 19.38 7.44 -35.07
CA ASN A 158 18.60 6.29 -35.52
C ASN A 158 17.55 5.90 -34.45
N ASN A 159 16.30 5.72 -34.85
CA ASN A 159 15.18 5.23 -34.03
C ASN A 159 15.04 5.86 -32.61
N GLY A 160 15.41 7.15 -32.47
CA GLY A 160 15.38 7.85 -31.18
C GLY A 160 16.63 7.67 -30.31
N VAL A 161 17.67 6.99 -30.77
CA VAL A 161 19.03 7.03 -30.23
C VAL A 161 19.87 8.04 -31.04
N SER A 162 20.81 8.71 -30.38
CA SER A 162 21.73 9.65 -31.01
C SER A 162 23.17 9.37 -30.59
N PHE A 163 24.10 9.50 -31.54
CA PHE A 163 25.54 9.29 -31.39
C PHE A 163 26.28 10.49 -31.98
N VAL A 164 27.29 11.00 -31.29
CA VAL A 164 28.08 12.18 -31.70
C VAL A 164 29.57 11.88 -31.54
N GLY A 165 30.36 12.08 -32.61
CA GLY A 165 31.79 11.77 -32.65
C GLY A 165 32.57 12.59 -33.70
N PRO A 166 33.90 12.44 -33.78
CA PRO A 166 34.72 13.05 -34.82
C PRO A 166 34.53 12.45 -36.22
N GLU A 167 34.21 11.15 -36.29
CA GLU A 167 34.30 10.31 -37.50
C GLU A 167 33.38 9.10 -37.36
N ALA A 168 32.68 8.73 -38.43
CA ALA A 168 31.88 7.50 -38.48
C ALA A 168 31.80 6.92 -39.90
N HIS A 169 31.74 5.59 -39.97
CA HIS A 169 31.62 4.80 -41.19
C HIS A 169 30.38 3.92 -41.06
N LEU A 170 29.35 4.10 -41.89
CA LEU A 170 28.08 3.39 -41.76
C LEU A 170 27.51 2.96 -43.12
N LYS A 171 27.20 1.67 -43.26
CA LYS A 171 26.39 1.15 -44.36
C LYS A 171 24.95 1.63 -44.22
N VAL A 172 24.46 2.41 -45.18
CA VAL A 172 23.20 3.16 -45.05
C VAL A 172 21.95 2.30 -45.31
N SER A 173 22.07 1.16 -45.98
CA SER A 173 21.00 0.18 -46.20
C SER A 173 20.84 -0.78 -45.02
N SER A 174 21.94 -1.31 -44.47
CA SER A 174 21.89 -2.26 -43.34
C SER A 174 21.89 -1.59 -41.97
N ASN A 175 22.27 -0.31 -41.89
CA ASN A 175 22.52 0.43 -40.65
C ASN A 175 23.60 -0.30 -39.80
N GLU A 176 24.72 -0.63 -40.44
CA GLU A 176 25.83 -1.42 -39.88
C GLU A 176 27.14 -0.62 -40.04
N GLY A 177 27.98 -0.53 -39.01
CA GLY A 177 29.23 0.22 -39.10
C GLY A 177 29.80 0.62 -37.74
N PHE A 178 30.64 1.65 -37.69
CA PHE A 178 31.27 2.11 -36.45
C PHE A 178 31.50 3.63 -36.37
N MET A 179 31.61 4.14 -35.15
CA MET A 179 31.98 5.52 -34.84
C MET A 179 33.10 5.52 -33.78
N THR A 180 34.13 6.32 -34.01
CA THR A 180 35.26 6.49 -33.07
C THR A 180 34.92 7.54 -32.00
N ASN A 181 35.43 7.36 -30.79
CA ASN A 181 35.19 8.23 -29.62
C ASN A 181 33.74 8.77 -29.43
N PRO A 182 32.70 7.93 -29.53
CA PRO A 182 31.32 8.37 -29.51
C PRO A 182 30.89 8.90 -28.13
N LYS A 183 30.01 9.89 -28.14
CA LYS A 183 29.05 10.17 -27.06
C LYS A 183 27.67 9.78 -27.52
N TYR A 184 26.91 9.09 -26.68
CA TYR A 184 25.59 8.57 -27.06
C TYR A 184 24.50 8.98 -26.08
N HIS A 185 23.27 9.11 -26.57
CA HIS A 185 22.08 9.41 -25.79
C HIS A 185 20.82 8.74 -26.37
N PHE A 186 20.11 8.01 -25.52
CA PHE A 186 18.83 7.38 -25.78
C PHE A 186 17.70 8.35 -25.42
N ASN A 187 17.05 8.98 -26.41
CA ASN A 187 16.02 9.99 -26.13
C ASN A 187 14.81 9.41 -25.38
N VAL A 188 14.43 8.16 -25.69
CA VAL A 188 13.31 7.48 -25.02
C VAL A 188 13.61 7.26 -23.54
N THR A 189 14.79 6.73 -23.22
CA THR A 189 15.10 6.22 -21.87
C THR A 189 15.75 7.25 -20.96
N GLY A 190 16.29 8.32 -21.53
CA GLY A 190 17.13 9.29 -20.84
C GLY A 190 18.58 8.85 -20.63
N GLY A 191 18.92 7.59 -20.96
CA GLY A 191 20.27 7.04 -20.82
C GLY A 191 21.30 7.77 -21.70
N SER A 192 22.54 7.88 -21.22
CA SER A 192 23.64 8.48 -21.97
C SER A 192 25.00 7.92 -21.56
N GLY A 193 26.03 8.16 -22.38
CA GLY A 193 27.38 7.71 -22.10
C GLY A 193 28.41 8.14 -23.14
N SER A 194 29.62 7.61 -23.00
CA SER A 194 30.75 7.85 -23.91
C SER A 194 31.67 6.63 -23.98
N ALA A 195 32.43 6.47 -25.07
CA ALA A 195 33.30 5.30 -25.26
C ALA A 195 34.53 5.57 -26.13
N GLU A 196 35.34 4.55 -26.34
CA GLU A 196 36.45 4.57 -27.31
C GLU A 196 35.95 4.25 -28.73
N ARG A 197 35.02 3.30 -28.84
CA ARG A 197 34.39 2.86 -30.10
C ARG A 197 32.94 2.42 -29.86
N ILE A 198 32.07 2.64 -30.84
CA ILE A 198 30.80 1.92 -30.97
C ILE A 198 30.76 1.22 -32.32
N ASP A 199 30.34 -0.04 -32.31
CA ASP A 199 30.00 -0.85 -33.47
C ASP A 199 28.49 -1.02 -33.51
N ILE A 200 27.85 -0.47 -34.53
CA ILE A 200 26.41 -0.57 -34.76
C ILE A 200 26.20 -1.79 -35.66
N ILE A 201 25.44 -2.76 -35.17
CA ILE A 201 25.29 -4.08 -35.80
C ILE A 201 24.09 -4.07 -36.75
N ASP A 202 23.01 -3.40 -36.36
CA ASP A 202 21.81 -3.17 -37.17
C ASP A 202 20.99 -2.00 -36.58
N ASN A 203 19.68 -1.94 -36.87
CA ASN A 203 18.76 -0.90 -36.39
C ASN A 203 18.40 -0.98 -34.89
N GLU A 204 18.63 -2.14 -34.25
CA GLU A 204 18.22 -2.40 -32.87
C GLU A 204 19.42 -2.72 -31.96
N ARG A 205 20.53 -3.22 -32.52
CA ARG A 205 21.68 -3.71 -31.76
C ARG A 205 22.95 -2.90 -32.01
N ALA A 206 23.61 -2.51 -30.93
CA ALA A 206 24.91 -1.85 -30.97
C ALA A 206 25.79 -2.28 -29.81
N ARG A 207 27.11 -2.39 -30.05
CA ARG A 207 28.12 -2.74 -29.05
C ARG A 207 29.07 -1.56 -28.82
N VAL A 208 29.37 -1.27 -27.57
CA VAL A 208 30.18 -0.12 -27.14
C VAL A 208 31.40 -0.61 -26.37
N ASP A 209 32.60 -0.50 -26.94
CA ASP A 209 33.86 -0.93 -26.32
C ASP A 209 34.49 0.19 -25.47
N HIS A 210 34.94 -0.17 -24.26
CA HIS A 210 35.44 0.73 -23.20
C HIS A 210 34.50 1.91 -22.86
N GLY A 211 33.21 1.61 -22.74
CA GLY A 211 32.17 2.60 -22.49
C GLY A 211 31.98 3.06 -21.04
N THR A 212 31.17 4.10 -20.89
CA THR A 212 30.42 4.46 -19.69
C THR A 212 28.92 4.51 -20.00
N TYR A 213 28.05 4.30 -19.01
CA TYR A 213 26.58 4.45 -19.08
C TYR A 213 26.01 5.11 -17.82
N THR A 214 25.04 6.01 -17.96
CA THR A 214 24.26 6.61 -16.86
C THR A 214 22.85 6.98 -17.29
N ALA A 215 21.89 7.02 -16.36
CA ALA A 215 20.58 7.65 -16.56
C ALA A 215 20.48 9.07 -15.95
N CYS A 216 21.61 9.66 -15.52
CA CYS A 216 21.68 11.06 -15.12
C CYS A 216 21.57 11.99 -16.34
N GLN A 217 20.36 12.49 -16.60
CA GLN A 217 20.09 13.41 -17.71
C GLN A 217 20.86 14.73 -17.53
N CYS A 218 21.52 15.18 -18.60
CA CYS A 218 22.18 16.48 -18.73
C CYS A 218 23.33 16.80 -17.73
N GLU A 219 23.82 15.83 -16.94
CA GLU A 219 25.00 16.01 -16.09
C GLU A 219 26.30 15.77 -16.89
N THR A 220 27.26 16.72 -16.85
CA THR A 220 28.60 16.54 -17.46
C THR A 220 29.55 15.69 -16.63
N ASP A 221 29.26 15.60 -15.33
CA ASP A 221 29.93 14.76 -14.33
C ASP A 221 28.81 14.03 -13.58
N PRO A 222 28.36 12.86 -14.08
CA PRO A 222 27.11 12.26 -13.62
C PRO A 222 27.27 11.64 -12.24
N SER A 223 26.33 11.94 -11.35
CA SER A 223 26.35 11.54 -9.94
C SER A 223 26.58 10.04 -9.73
N TRP A 224 26.12 9.21 -10.67
CA TRP A 224 26.50 7.80 -10.80
C TRP A 224 26.69 7.43 -12.28
N TYR A 225 27.55 6.45 -12.55
CA TYR A 225 27.73 5.84 -13.87
C TYR A 225 28.30 4.43 -13.77
N ILE A 226 28.00 3.57 -14.72
CA ILE A 226 28.66 2.28 -14.92
C ILE A 226 29.82 2.49 -15.91
N LYS A 227 30.99 1.91 -15.66
CA LYS A 227 32.09 1.77 -16.62
C LYS A 227 32.36 0.29 -16.86
N GLY A 228 32.55 -0.13 -18.11
CA GLY A 228 32.75 -1.53 -18.48
C GLY A 228 33.73 -1.70 -19.64
N THR A 229 34.19 -2.93 -19.88
CA THR A 229 35.07 -3.23 -21.03
C THR A 229 34.29 -3.28 -22.34
N ALA A 230 33.03 -3.73 -22.29
CA ALA A 230 32.08 -3.67 -23.39
C ALA A 230 30.67 -3.47 -22.83
N PHE A 231 29.78 -2.84 -23.59
CA PHE A 231 28.34 -2.82 -23.36
C PHE A 231 27.65 -3.30 -24.63
N ASP A 232 26.86 -4.36 -24.53
CA ASP A 232 25.96 -4.77 -25.61
C ASP A 232 24.58 -4.13 -25.35
N PHE A 233 24.08 -3.36 -26.30
CA PHE A 233 22.76 -2.73 -26.27
C PHE A 233 21.86 -3.34 -27.33
N ASP A 234 20.64 -3.72 -26.94
CA ASP A 234 19.61 -4.26 -27.81
C ASP A 234 18.28 -3.55 -27.49
N THR A 235 17.82 -2.68 -28.40
CA THR A 235 16.53 -1.99 -28.26
C THR A 235 15.34 -2.82 -28.72
N GLY A 236 15.56 -3.94 -29.42
CA GLY A 236 14.51 -4.89 -29.80
C GLY A 236 14.10 -5.79 -28.64
N SER A 237 15.05 -6.11 -27.75
CA SER A 237 14.77 -6.74 -26.45
C SER A 237 14.74 -5.75 -25.26
N GLU A 238 15.06 -4.48 -25.48
CA GLU A 238 15.09 -3.42 -24.46
C GLU A 238 16.08 -3.70 -23.31
N GLU A 239 17.23 -4.30 -23.62
CA GLU A 239 18.26 -4.74 -22.67
C GLU A 239 19.64 -4.10 -22.94
N GLY A 240 20.35 -3.75 -21.87
CA GLY A 240 21.76 -3.34 -21.90
C GLY A 240 22.60 -4.23 -20.98
N VAL A 241 23.68 -4.83 -21.50
CA VAL A 241 24.56 -5.73 -20.75
C VAL A 241 25.96 -5.16 -20.68
N ALA A 242 26.41 -4.77 -19.48
CA ALA A 242 27.77 -4.31 -19.24
C ALA A 242 28.69 -5.48 -18.83
N HIS A 243 29.77 -5.69 -19.58
CA HIS A 243 30.82 -6.66 -19.29
C HIS A 243 31.93 -6.02 -18.44
N ASN A 244 32.35 -6.72 -17.38
CA ASN A 244 33.25 -6.21 -16.34
C ASN A 244 32.79 -4.84 -15.80
N GLY A 245 31.47 -4.68 -15.63
CA GLY A 245 30.82 -3.44 -15.24
C GLY A 245 31.11 -3.06 -13.78
N VAL A 246 31.72 -1.90 -13.58
CA VAL A 246 31.93 -1.25 -12.28
C VAL A 246 31.00 -0.05 -12.19
N LEU A 247 30.11 -0.06 -11.21
CA LEU A 247 29.25 1.07 -10.85
C LEU A 247 30.04 2.04 -9.96
N PHE A 248 30.13 3.28 -10.41
CA PHE A 248 30.68 4.41 -9.68
C PHE A 248 29.56 5.31 -9.16
N PHE A 249 29.76 5.86 -7.96
CA PHE A 249 28.94 6.92 -7.38
C PHE A 249 29.87 8.00 -6.83
N GLN A 250 29.69 9.26 -7.25
CA GLN A 250 30.59 10.39 -6.90
C GLN A 250 32.08 10.06 -7.15
N GLY A 251 32.39 9.37 -8.26
CA GLY A 251 33.74 8.93 -8.62
C GLY A 251 34.30 7.74 -7.81
N VAL A 252 33.57 7.24 -6.80
CA VAL A 252 33.98 6.07 -5.99
C VAL A 252 33.36 4.79 -6.58
N PRO A 253 34.14 3.71 -6.84
CA PRO A 253 33.57 2.43 -7.24
C PRO A 253 32.82 1.80 -6.06
N VAL A 254 31.52 1.56 -6.21
CA VAL A 254 30.63 1.04 -5.14
C VAL A 254 30.19 -0.41 -5.36
N PHE A 255 30.19 -0.89 -6.60
CA PHE A 255 29.83 -2.26 -6.94
C PHE A 255 30.52 -2.67 -8.26
N ALA A 256 30.87 -3.95 -8.41
CA ALA A 256 31.46 -4.50 -9.62
C ALA A 256 30.87 -5.89 -9.92
N SER A 257 30.59 -6.17 -11.20
CA SER A 257 30.12 -7.47 -11.67
C SER A 257 30.79 -7.86 -12.99
N PRO A 258 31.15 -9.13 -13.22
CA PRO A 258 31.64 -9.59 -14.52
C PRO A 258 30.60 -9.41 -15.64
N TRP A 259 29.31 -9.49 -15.30
CA TRP A 259 28.18 -9.13 -16.18
C TRP A 259 27.11 -8.37 -15.38
N LEU A 260 26.58 -7.28 -15.93
CA LEU A 260 25.50 -6.49 -15.34
C LEU A 260 24.47 -6.15 -16.43
N SER A 261 23.36 -6.88 -16.43
CA SER A 261 22.18 -6.53 -17.23
C SER A 261 21.37 -5.44 -16.52
N PHE A 262 20.90 -4.48 -17.29
CA PHE A 262 19.92 -3.47 -16.89
C PHE A 262 18.91 -3.28 -18.03
N PRO A 263 17.62 -3.04 -17.74
CA PRO A 263 16.66 -2.70 -18.77
C PRO A 263 16.99 -1.33 -19.35
N LEU A 264 16.85 -1.17 -20.66
CA LEU A 264 16.88 0.14 -21.30
C LEU A 264 15.58 0.90 -21.02
N THR A 265 14.44 0.21 -20.97
CA THR A 265 13.12 0.78 -20.70
C THR A 265 12.66 0.51 -19.25
N GLY A 266 11.33 0.51 -19.01
CA GLY A 266 10.75 0.14 -17.72
C GLY A 266 10.56 -1.37 -17.51
N ASP A 267 10.94 -2.19 -18.49
CA ASP A 267 10.57 -3.61 -18.54
C ASP A 267 11.43 -4.53 -17.67
N ARG A 268 10.95 -5.76 -17.44
CA ARG A 268 11.55 -6.67 -16.46
C ARG A 268 12.66 -7.52 -17.10
N ARG A 269 13.89 -7.37 -16.60
CA ARG A 269 15.07 -8.14 -17.05
C ARG A 269 15.69 -8.92 -15.90
N SER A 270 16.28 -10.07 -16.21
CA SER A 270 16.93 -10.95 -15.21
C SER A 270 18.29 -10.39 -14.83
N GLY A 271 18.65 -10.42 -13.54
CA GLY A 271 19.95 -9.94 -13.10
C GLY A 271 20.07 -9.76 -11.59
N LEU A 272 21.26 -9.32 -11.15
CA LEU A 272 21.50 -8.96 -9.76
C LEU A 272 20.87 -7.60 -9.45
N LEU A 273 20.01 -7.55 -8.45
CA LEU A 273 19.49 -6.30 -7.91
C LEU A 273 20.54 -5.69 -6.95
N PRO A 274 20.68 -4.35 -6.88
CA PRO A 274 21.65 -3.72 -5.99
C PRO A 274 21.54 -4.21 -4.54
N PRO A 275 22.66 -4.57 -3.90
CA PRO A 275 22.64 -5.12 -2.55
C PRO A 275 22.19 -4.06 -1.54
N THR A 276 21.52 -4.50 -0.49
CA THR A 276 21.03 -3.63 0.58
C THR A 276 21.65 -4.02 1.92
N PHE A 277 21.74 -3.03 2.82
CA PHE A 277 22.38 -3.17 4.12
C PHE A 277 21.45 -2.67 5.21
N SER A 278 21.46 -3.35 6.35
CA SER A 278 20.80 -2.89 7.57
C SER A 278 21.56 -3.33 8.82
N VAL A 279 21.21 -2.75 9.98
CA VAL A 279 21.70 -3.20 11.27
C VAL A 279 20.52 -3.32 12.23
N SER A 280 20.30 -4.49 12.82
CA SER A 280 19.20 -4.75 13.77
C SER A 280 19.71 -5.34 15.09
N SER A 281 18.87 -5.24 16.13
CA SER A 281 19.11 -5.89 17.42
C SER A 281 18.98 -7.41 17.39
N THR A 282 18.27 -8.00 16.41
CA THR A 282 17.99 -9.44 16.33
C THR A 282 18.85 -10.20 15.34
N THR A 283 19.25 -9.58 14.22
CA THR A 283 20.09 -10.17 13.15
C THR A 283 21.53 -9.62 13.12
N GLY A 284 21.79 -8.51 13.81
CA GLY A 284 23.08 -7.80 13.78
C GLY A 284 23.20 -6.92 12.54
N PHE A 285 24.43 -6.75 12.02
CA PHE A 285 24.62 -6.30 10.64
C PHE A 285 24.07 -7.34 9.68
N GLU A 286 23.29 -6.90 8.69
CA GLU A 286 22.69 -7.71 7.65
C GLU A 286 23.04 -7.13 6.26
N ALA A 287 23.49 -8.00 5.36
CA ALA A 287 23.70 -7.69 3.95
C ALA A 287 22.84 -8.61 3.09
N THR A 288 22.09 -8.03 2.15
CA THR A 288 21.06 -8.74 1.37
C THR A 288 21.31 -8.51 -0.10
N VAL A 289 21.42 -9.61 -0.87
CA VAL A 289 21.95 -9.58 -2.25
C VAL A 289 20.99 -10.28 -3.21
N PRO A 290 19.89 -9.63 -3.66
CA PRO A 290 18.84 -10.32 -4.40
C PRO A 290 19.23 -10.56 -5.87
N TYR A 291 18.94 -11.74 -6.40
CA TYR A 291 18.98 -12.03 -7.83
C TYR A 291 17.56 -12.26 -8.34
N TYR A 292 17.17 -11.53 -9.38
CA TYR A 292 15.85 -11.61 -10.00
C TYR A 292 15.90 -12.39 -11.32
N PHE A 293 14.97 -13.32 -11.51
CA PHE A 293 14.78 -14.12 -12.70
C PHE A 293 13.42 -13.78 -13.34
N ASN A 294 13.45 -13.10 -14.49
CA ASN A 294 12.29 -13.05 -15.38
C ASN A 294 12.20 -14.40 -16.12
N ILE A 295 11.38 -15.32 -15.59
CA ILE A 295 11.21 -16.67 -16.15
C ILE A 295 10.30 -16.63 -17.38
N ALA A 296 9.26 -15.80 -17.35
CA ALA A 296 8.38 -15.49 -18.47
C ALA A 296 7.61 -14.18 -18.16
N PRO A 297 7.01 -13.49 -19.15
CA PRO A 297 6.18 -12.30 -18.91
C PRO A 297 5.03 -12.50 -17.89
N ASN A 298 4.67 -13.76 -17.62
CA ASN A 298 3.62 -14.16 -16.69
C ASN A 298 4.12 -14.77 -15.36
N ARG A 299 5.43 -14.96 -15.15
CA ARG A 299 5.97 -15.50 -13.88
C ARG A 299 7.43 -15.09 -13.63
N ASP A 300 7.77 -14.83 -12.38
CA ASP A 300 9.11 -14.46 -11.98
C ASP A 300 9.51 -15.10 -10.64
N LEU A 301 10.83 -15.15 -10.39
CA LEU A 301 11.43 -15.67 -9.16
C LEU A 301 12.50 -14.67 -8.69
N THR A 302 12.51 -14.35 -7.40
CA THR A 302 13.63 -13.66 -6.75
C THR A 302 14.28 -14.60 -5.75
N LEU A 303 15.59 -14.80 -5.84
CA LEU A 303 16.38 -15.51 -4.84
C LEU A 303 17.21 -14.52 -4.05
N THR A 304 17.02 -14.48 -2.74
CA THR A 304 17.51 -13.42 -1.86
C THR A 304 18.33 -14.03 -0.71
N PRO A 305 19.64 -14.25 -0.88
CA PRO A 305 20.54 -14.51 0.25
C PRO A 305 20.63 -13.29 1.18
N ARG A 306 20.32 -13.51 2.46
CA ARG A 306 20.41 -12.55 3.58
C ARG A 306 21.52 -13.02 4.53
N PHE A 307 22.67 -12.34 4.50
CA PHE A 307 23.83 -12.62 5.34
C PHE A 307 23.71 -11.85 6.67
N MET A 308 23.39 -12.55 7.76
CA MET A 308 23.12 -11.98 9.09
C MET A 308 24.26 -12.31 10.06
N SER A 309 25.00 -11.28 10.49
CA SER A 309 26.20 -11.43 11.32
C SER A 309 26.00 -12.14 12.67
N ARG A 310 24.78 -12.24 13.20
CA ARG A 310 24.46 -13.04 14.40
C ARG A 310 23.92 -14.44 14.15
N ARG A 311 23.36 -14.70 12.96
CA ARG A 311 22.52 -15.89 12.71
C ARG A 311 22.95 -16.78 11.55
N GLY A 312 23.84 -16.33 10.68
CA GLY A 312 24.26 -17.07 9.48
C GLY A 312 23.58 -16.55 8.21
N VAL A 313 23.32 -17.44 7.25
CA VAL A 313 22.80 -17.06 5.92
C VAL A 313 21.41 -17.65 5.72
N LEU A 314 20.40 -16.78 5.64
CA LEU A 314 19.04 -17.16 5.27
C LEU A 314 18.90 -17.06 3.74
N GLY A 315 18.38 -18.11 3.10
CA GLY A 315 17.95 -18.08 1.71
C GLY A 315 16.45 -17.85 1.62
N GLU A 316 16.04 -16.74 1.02
CA GLU A 316 14.66 -16.44 0.67
C GLU A 316 14.42 -16.71 -0.82
N ALA A 317 13.26 -17.27 -1.15
CA ALA A 317 12.81 -17.51 -2.52
C ALA A 317 11.38 -17.00 -2.70
N ASN A 318 11.20 -15.93 -3.49
CA ASN A 318 9.91 -15.31 -3.79
C ASN A 318 9.50 -15.61 -5.24
N TYR A 319 8.59 -16.55 -5.44
CA TYR A 319 8.07 -16.95 -6.76
C TYR A 319 6.67 -16.37 -6.98
N ARG A 320 6.46 -15.64 -8.07
CA ARG A 320 5.18 -14.97 -8.41
C ARG A 320 4.71 -15.39 -9.79
N TYR A 321 3.39 -15.55 -9.94
CA TYR A 321 2.79 -16.07 -11.17
C TYR A 321 1.42 -15.46 -11.44
N LEU A 322 1.10 -15.28 -12.72
CA LEU A 322 -0.12 -14.63 -13.22
C LEU A 322 -0.59 -15.32 -14.51
N SER A 323 -1.91 -15.39 -14.69
CA SER A 323 -2.62 -16.01 -15.80
C SER A 323 -4.03 -15.40 -15.86
N PRO A 324 -4.71 -15.35 -17.01
CA PRO A 324 -6.13 -14.98 -17.08
C PRO A 324 -7.03 -15.81 -16.15
N THR A 325 -6.63 -17.03 -15.80
CA THR A 325 -7.38 -17.94 -14.91
C THR A 325 -6.80 -18.07 -13.51
N TYR A 326 -5.58 -17.61 -13.22
CA TYR A 326 -4.98 -17.77 -11.89
C TYR A 326 -3.91 -16.74 -11.54
N SER A 327 -3.66 -16.51 -10.26
CA SER A 327 -2.61 -15.62 -9.78
C SER A 327 -2.13 -16.00 -8.38
N GLY A 328 -0.91 -15.60 -8.02
CA GLY A 328 -0.44 -15.76 -6.66
C GLY A 328 1.07 -15.56 -6.45
N SER A 329 1.49 -15.81 -5.22
CA SER A 329 2.88 -15.74 -4.77
C SER A 329 3.18 -16.86 -3.77
N LEU A 330 4.36 -17.44 -3.89
CA LEU A 330 4.94 -18.39 -2.94
C LEU A 330 6.28 -17.81 -2.46
N THR A 331 6.36 -17.48 -1.18
CA THR A 331 7.57 -17.03 -0.50
C THR A 331 8.02 -18.14 0.44
N VAL A 332 9.27 -18.57 0.32
CA VAL A 332 9.89 -19.59 1.19
C VAL A 332 11.21 -19.05 1.72
N ASP A 333 11.32 -18.97 3.04
CA ASP A 333 12.51 -18.56 3.76
C ASP A 333 13.14 -19.80 4.42
N TYR A 334 14.46 -19.98 4.33
CA TYR A 334 15.18 -21.09 4.98
C TYR A 334 16.55 -20.65 5.53
N LEU A 335 16.75 -20.85 6.83
CA LEU A 335 18.00 -20.63 7.55
C LEU A 335 18.51 -21.97 8.12
N PRO A 336 19.53 -22.60 7.52
CA PRO A 336 20.17 -23.78 8.10
C PRO A 336 21.03 -23.36 9.30
N ASN A 337 20.87 -24.03 10.43
CA ASN A 337 21.66 -23.86 11.66
C ASN A 337 21.85 -22.38 12.06
N ASP A 338 20.75 -21.72 12.49
CA ASP A 338 20.79 -20.39 13.10
C ASP A 338 21.82 -20.40 14.26
N SER A 339 22.84 -19.52 14.20
CA SER A 339 23.94 -19.55 15.17
C SER A 339 23.59 -19.07 16.59
N GLU A 340 22.41 -18.49 16.80
CA GLU A 340 21.89 -18.23 18.15
C GLU A 340 21.14 -19.48 18.66
N THR A 341 20.13 -19.97 17.91
CA THR A 341 19.21 -21.02 18.38
C THR A 341 19.67 -22.46 18.13
N HIS A 342 20.70 -22.66 17.31
CA HIS A 342 21.25 -23.96 16.89
C HIS A 342 20.21 -24.87 16.20
N THR A 343 19.26 -24.27 15.47
CA THR A 343 18.16 -24.97 14.77
C THR A 343 18.06 -24.58 13.31
N ASN A 344 17.44 -25.45 12.49
CA ASN A 344 17.03 -25.09 11.13
C ASN A 344 15.68 -24.36 11.21
N ARG A 345 15.63 -23.13 10.71
CA ARG A 345 14.45 -22.25 10.80
C ARG A 345 13.92 -21.95 9.41
N TYR A 346 12.62 -21.81 9.27
CA TYR A 346 11.97 -21.62 7.97
C TYR A 346 10.62 -20.93 8.09
N ALA A 347 10.19 -20.32 7.00
CA ALA A 347 8.81 -19.87 6.84
C ALA A 347 8.30 -20.12 5.42
N ILE A 348 6.99 -20.31 5.31
CA ILE A 348 6.27 -20.52 4.05
C ILE A 348 5.06 -19.60 4.05
N PHE A 349 4.93 -18.79 3.00
CA PHE A 349 3.77 -17.95 2.72
C PHE A 349 3.31 -18.27 1.30
N TRP A 350 2.13 -18.87 1.14
CA TRP A 350 1.55 -19.17 -0.17
C TRP A 350 0.16 -18.56 -0.28
N GLN A 351 0.03 -17.62 -1.20
CA GLN A 351 -1.26 -17.11 -1.65
C GLN A 351 -1.51 -17.56 -3.09
N HIS A 352 -2.71 -18.08 -3.31
CA HIS A 352 -3.19 -18.54 -4.61
C HIS A 352 -4.64 -18.09 -4.81
N ARG A 353 -4.97 -17.66 -6.02
CA ARG A 353 -6.34 -17.39 -6.49
C ARG A 353 -6.52 -18.03 -7.85
N GLN A 354 -7.57 -18.82 -7.98
CA GLN A 354 -7.98 -19.54 -9.18
C GLN A 354 -9.39 -19.07 -9.59
N ASN A 355 -9.59 -18.88 -10.88
CA ASN A 355 -10.86 -18.71 -11.54
C ASN A 355 -11.04 -19.91 -12.47
N PHE A 356 -12.12 -20.68 -12.28
CA PHE A 356 -12.46 -21.82 -13.12
C PHE A 356 -13.51 -21.46 -14.19
N GLY A 357 -14.06 -20.23 -14.16
CA GLY A 357 -15.19 -19.80 -14.98
C GLY A 357 -16.54 -20.20 -14.40
N GLY A 358 -17.62 -19.73 -15.02
CA GLY A 358 -19.00 -20.09 -14.62
C GLY A 358 -19.42 -19.69 -13.20
N GLY A 359 -18.68 -18.76 -12.56
CA GLY A 359 -18.86 -18.38 -11.16
C GLY A 359 -17.99 -19.16 -10.17
N PHE A 360 -17.31 -20.24 -10.60
CA PHE A 360 -16.42 -21.02 -9.74
C PHE A 360 -15.04 -20.38 -9.59
N GLY A 361 -14.58 -20.29 -8.35
CA GLY A 361 -13.22 -19.91 -7.98
C GLY A 361 -12.61 -20.88 -6.98
N GLY A 362 -11.31 -20.71 -6.73
CA GLY A 362 -10.57 -21.42 -5.69
C GLY A 362 -9.48 -20.53 -5.11
N TYR A 363 -9.04 -20.83 -3.89
CA TYR A 363 -7.95 -20.10 -3.26
C TYR A 363 -7.16 -20.95 -2.28
N VAL A 364 -5.93 -20.53 -2.03
CA VAL A 364 -5.09 -21.01 -0.92
C VAL A 364 -4.51 -19.80 -0.21
N ASN A 365 -4.50 -19.85 1.12
CA ASN A 365 -3.84 -18.92 2.02
C ASN A 365 -3.12 -19.76 3.09
N TYR A 366 -1.91 -20.22 2.77
CA TYR A 366 -1.13 -21.12 3.62
C TYR A 366 0.08 -20.40 4.19
N ASN A 367 0.09 -20.23 5.50
CA ASN A 367 1.13 -19.52 6.24
C ASN A 367 1.67 -20.44 7.34
N LYS A 368 3.00 -20.59 7.41
CA LYS A 368 3.66 -21.45 8.40
C LYS A 368 5.05 -20.90 8.75
N VAL A 369 5.44 -21.03 10.02
CA VAL A 369 6.79 -20.78 10.51
C VAL A 369 7.34 -22.02 11.23
N SER A 370 8.67 -22.11 11.38
CA SER A 370 9.36 -23.22 12.07
C SER A 370 9.10 -23.26 13.58
N ASP A 371 8.99 -22.09 14.20
CA ASP A 371 9.06 -21.91 15.65
C ASP A 371 8.41 -20.58 16.07
N ASP A 372 8.07 -20.47 17.35
CA ASP A 372 7.34 -19.34 17.93
C ASP A 372 8.11 -18.01 17.88
N GLN A 373 9.44 -18.06 17.81
CA GLN A 373 10.30 -16.86 17.82
C GLN A 373 10.64 -16.35 16.42
N TYR A 374 10.30 -17.09 15.35
CA TYR A 374 10.57 -16.71 13.97
C TYR A 374 10.09 -15.27 13.63
N PRO A 375 8.87 -14.83 13.99
CA PRO A 375 8.38 -13.51 13.63
C PRO A 375 9.08 -12.37 14.39
N GLU A 376 9.59 -12.64 15.60
CA GLU A 376 10.34 -11.69 16.43
C GLU A 376 11.80 -11.56 15.98
N ASP A 377 12.41 -12.66 15.52
CA ASP A 377 13.83 -12.74 15.16
C ASP A 377 14.14 -12.34 13.71
N LEU A 378 13.43 -12.96 12.76
CA LEU A 378 13.79 -13.03 11.34
C LEU A 378 12.84 -12.25 10.41
N GLY A 379 11.68 -11.82 10.94
CA GLY A 379 10.70 -10.99 10.24
C GLY A 379 11.34 -9.71 9.66
N ASN A 380 10.92 -9.33 8.47
CA ASN A 380 11.42 -8.15 7.77
C ASN A 380 10.33 -7.58 6.85
N ALA A 381 10.35 -6.28 6.56
CA ALA A 381 9.33 -5.60 5.76
C ALA A 381 9.39 -5.93 4.26
N SER A 382 10.47 -6.57 3.79
CA SER A 382 10.58 -7.18 2.45
C SER A 382 9.82 -8.51 2.35
N ASN A 383 9.74 -9.24 3.45
CA ASN A 383 9.10 -10.55 3.56
C ASN A 383 7.65 -10.33 4.01
N GLN A 384 6.71 -11.21 3.66
CA GLN A 384 5.29 -10.98 3.98
C GLN A 384 4.94 -11.20 5.48
N PHE A 385 5.95 -11.34 6.33
CA PHE A 385 5.87 -11.57 7.78
C PHE A 385 6.19 -10.27 8.55
N LEU A 386 5.16 -9.65 9.14
CA LEU A 386 5.33 -8.45 9.96
C LEU A 386 6.02 -8.80 11.29
N ASN A 387 7.03 -8.01 11.66
CA ASN A 387 7.84 -8.21 12.87
C ASN A 387 6.99 -8.31 14.16
N GLY A 388 7.16 -9.41 14.89
CA GLY A 388 6.87 -9.51 16.33
C GLY A 388 5.42 -9.32 16.81
N THR A 389 4.41 -9.30 15.94
CA THR A 389 3.00 -9.15 16.39
C THR A 389 2.03 -10.22 15.90
N GLN A 390 2.49 -11.17 15.08
CA GLN A 390 1.63 -12.24 14.56
C GLN A 390 1.87 -13.54 15.33
N LEU A 391 0.86 -13.98 16.10
CA LEU A 391 0.86 -15.25 16.85
C LEU A 391 -0.04 -16.33 16.21
N LEU A 392 -0.79 -15.98 15.17
CA LEU A 392 -1.71 -16.89 14.47
C LEU A 392 -1.36 -16.93 12.98
N TYR A 393 -1.09 -18.14 12.49
CA TYR A 393 -0.65 -18.43 11.13
C TYR A 393 -1.69 -19.30 10.42
N GLN A 394 -2.50 -18.64 9.58
CA GLN A 394 -3.64 -19.23 8.87
C GLN A 394 -3.19 -20.24 7.81
N GLN A 395 -3.80 -21.42 7.81
CA GLN A 395 -3.54 -22.50 6.87
C GLN A 395 -4.87 -22.94 6.27
N GLU A 396 -5.25 -22.34 5.14
CA GLU A 396 -6.58 -22.48 4.56
C GLU A 396 -6.53 -22.71 3.05
N ALA A 397 -7.40 -23.60 2.57
CA ALA A 397 -7.71 -23.78 1.16
C ALA A 397 -9.22 -23.90 0.97
N GLY A 398 -9.75 -23.34 -0.13
CA GLY A 398 -11.18 -23.34 -0.37
C GLY A 398 -11.58 -23.19 -1.83
N LEU A 399 -12.82 -23.59 -2.11
CA LEU A 399 -13.54 -23.42 -3.36
C LEU A 399 -14.71 -22.48 -3.14
N THR A 400 -14.94 -21.58 -4.09
CA THR A 400 -16.05 -20.63 -4.06
C THR A 400 -16.93 -20.78 -5.31
N TYR A 401 -18.21 -20.48 -5.17
CA TYR A 401 -19.14 -20.35 -6.29
C TYR A 401 -19.98 -19.09 -6.09
N ASN A 402 -19.93 -18.16 -7.04
CA ASN A 402 -20.67 -16.90 -7.00
C ASN A 402 -21.42 -16.73 -8.33
N ASN A 403 -22.75 -16.81 -8.30
CA ASN A 403 -23.57 -16.66 -9.50
C ASN A 403 -25.00 -16.18 -9.17
N GLY A 404 -25.37 -15.00 -9.66
CA GLY A 404 -26.68 -14.39 -9.41
C GLY A 404 -26.93 -14.23 -7.90
N PRO A 405 -28.00 -14.83 -7.34
CA PRO A 405 -28.31 -14.72 -5.91
C PRO A 405 -27.48 -15.66 -5.01
N TRP A 406 -26.68 -16.57 -5.58
CA TRP A 406 -25.94 -17.58 -4.82
C TRP A 406 -24.48 -17.18 -4.58
N SER A 407 -24.04 -17.32 -3.34
CA SER A 407 -22.64 -17.38 -2.92
C SER A 407 -22.44 -18.67 -2.11
N VAL A 408 -21.40 -19.45 -2.42
CA VAL A 408 -21.04 -20.69 -1.71
C VAL A 408 -19.55 -20.70 -1.45
N LEU A 409 -19.16 -21.17 -0.27
CA LEU A 409 -17.79 -21.38 0.17
C LEU A 409 -17.66 -22.78 0.78
N GLY A 410 -16.87 -23.66 0.17
CA GLY A 410 -16.38 -24.89 0.79
C GLY A 410 -14.90 -24.73 1.14
N ARG A 411 -14.48 -25.01 2.38
CA ARG A 411 -13.08 -24.86 2.80
C ARG A 411 -12.63 -25.81 3.89
N GLU A 412 -11.31 -25.98 3.96
CA GLU A 412 -10.55 -26.53 5.08
C GLU A 412 -9.72 -25.39 5.69
N GLN A 413 -9.88 -25.10 6.99
CA GLN A 413 -9.20 -23.99 7.68
C GLN A 413 -8.54 -24.46 8.98
N ARG A 414 -7.22 -24.29 9.09
CA ARG A 414 -6.39 -24.56 10.27
C ARG A 414 -5.61 -23.31 10.70
N TRP A 415 -5.08 -23.35 11.92
CA TRP A 415 -4.21 -22.32 12.48
C TRP A 415 -2.99 -22.94 13.14
N GLN A 416 -1.78 -22.54 12.72
CA GLN A 416 -0.61 -22.64 13.60
C GLN A 416 -0.71 -21.51 14.63
N THR A 417 -0.61 -21.87 15.90
CA THR A 417 -0.69 -20.94 17.04
C THR A 417 0.66 -20.92 17.74
N LEU A 418 1.23 -19.73 17.93
CA LEU A 418 2.50 -19.51 18.60
C LEU A 418 2.26 -19.06 20.05
N GLN A 419 3.11 -19.49 20.99
CA GLN A 419 2.99 -19.06 22.38
C GLN A 419 3.18 -17.53 22.52
N PRO A 420 2.49 -16.86 23.46
CA PRO A 420 1.58 -17.41 24.49
C PRO A 420 0.10 -17.48 24.05
N SER A 421 -0.20 -17.58 22.75
CA SER A 421 -1.59 -17.60 22.27
C SER A 421 -2.27 -18.96 22.49
N ILE A 422 -3.58 -18.92 22.73
CA ILE A 422 -4.44 -20.12 22.90
C ILE A 422 -4.94 -20.57 21.52
N PRO A 423 -4.89 -21.87 21.18
CA PRO A 423 -5.36 -22.35 19.87
C PRO A 423 -6.85 -22.05 19.62
N PRO A 424 -7.21 -21.44 18.48
CA PRO A 424 -8.60 -21.34 18.03
C PRO A 424 -9.05 -22.65 17.37
N TYR A 425 -10.37 -22.83 17.20
CA TYR A 425 -10.91 -23.96 16.46
C TYR A 425 -10.54 -23.88 14.96
N ALA A 426 -10.19 -25.03 14.40
CA ALA A 426 -10.14 -25.30 12.97
C ALA A 426 -11.55 -25.66 12.45
N ARG A 427 -11.74 -25.53 11.13
CA ARG A 427 -12.99 -25.84 10.42
C ARG A 427 -12.73 -26.85 9.31
N GLU A 428 -13.21 -28.08 9.50
CA GLU A 428 -12.68 -29.28 8.84
C GLU A 428 -13.75 -30.34 8.48
N PRO A 429 -14.57 -30.14 7.43
CA PRO A 429 -14.64 -28.95 6.58
C PRO A 429 -15.62 -27.90 7.13
N GLN A 430 -15.67 -26.74 6.46
CA GLN A 430 -16.83 -25.85 6.42
C GLN A 430 -17.44 -25.81 5.02
N LEU A 431 -18.77 -25.85 4.94
CA LEU A 431 -19.57 -25.50 3.78
C LEU A 431 -20.59 -24.41 4.18
N ASN A 432 -20.37 -23.20 3.68
CA ASN A 432 -21.25 -22.04 3.85
C ASN A 432 -21.97 -21.74 2.53
N VAL A 433 -23.28 -21.51 2.59
CA VAL A 433 -24.17 -21.28 1.44
C VAL A 433 -25.05 -20.08 1.75
N GLN A 434 -24.87 -18.99 1.01
CA GLN A 434 -25.67 -17.77 1.11
C GLN A 434 -26.52 -17.60 -0.15
N TYR A 435 -27.81 -17.32 0.07
CA TYR A 435 -28.76 -16.91 -0.95
C TYR A 435 -29.25 -15.51 -0.63
N ASN A 436 -29.15 -14.56 -1.57
CA ASN A 436 -29.67 -13.20 -1.42
C ASN A 436 -30.35 -12.75 -2.71
N LYS A 437 -31.65 -12.43 -2.66
CA LYS A 437 -32.44 -12.00 -3.82
C LYS A 437 -33.33 -10.80 -3.45
N TYR A 438 -32.97 -9.66 -4.01
CA TYR A 438 -33.57 -8.36 -3.73
C TYR A 438 -34.80 -8.05 -4.61
N ASN A 439 -35.66 -7.16 -4.13
CA ASN A 439 -36.82 -6.57 -4.81
C ASN A 439 -37.74 -7.57 -5.55
N VAL A 440 -38.04 -8.70 -4.93
CA VAL A 440 -39.07 -9.64 -5.39
C VAL A 440 -40.42 -9.16 -4.87
N GLY A 441 -41.08 -8.31 -5.66
CA GLY A 441 -42.35 -7.67 -5.25
C GLY A 441 -42.18 -6.64 -4.12
N GLY A 442 -41.02 -5.96 -4.07
CA GLY A 442 -40.64 -5.05 -2.98
C GLY A 442 -40.05 -5.73 -1.74
N PHE A 443 -40.05 -7.07 -1.68
CA PHE A 443 -39.41 -7.84 -0.62
C PHE A 443 -37.99 -8.25 -1.01
N ASP A 444 -37.07 -8.20 -0.04
CA ASP A 444 -35.75 -8.79 -0.12
C ASP A 444 -35.77 -10.10 0.67
N TYR A 445 -35.40 -11.19 0.00
CA TYR A 445 -35.32 -12.53 0.57
C TYR A 445 -33.84 -12.91 0.70
N GLY A 446 -33.45 -13.47 1.83
CA GLY A 446 -32.16 -14.14 1.91
C GLY A 446 -32.14 -15.27 2.92
N ALA A 447 -31.12 -16.12 2.82
CA ALA A 447 -30.87 -17.16 3.79
C ALA A 447 -29.39 -17.54 3.77
N GLU A 448 -28.84 -17.78 4.96
CA GLU A 448 -27.53 -18.42 5.12
C GLU A 448 -27.73 -19.83 5.68
N ALA A 449 -27.06 -20.81 5.08
CA ALA A 449 -26.94 -22.16 5.61
C ALA A 449 -25.46 -22.48 5.78
N ASP A 450 -25.07 -23.03 6.92
CA ASP A 450 -23.70 -23.40 7.21
C ASP A 450 -23.67 -24.80 7.79
N PHE A 451 -22.71 -25.60 7.34
CA PHE A 451 -22.30 -26.84 7.99
C PHE A 451 -20.80 -26.73 8.26
N THR A 452 -20.40 -26.76 9.53
CA THR A 452 -19.00 -26.73 9.93
C THR A 452 -18.73 -27.85 10.93
N ARG A 453 -17.71 -28.66 10.66
CA ARG A 453 -17.08 -29.52 11.65
C ARG A 453 -15.94 -28.77 12.32
N PHE A 454 -16.01 -28.60 13.64
CA PHE A 454 -15.02 -27.91 14.45
C PHE A 454 -14.09 -28.91 15.12
N THR A 455 -12.79 -28.61 15.08
CA THR A 455 -11.72 -29.37 15.75
C THR A 455 -10.72 -28.42 16.39
N ILE A 456 -9.92 -28.89 17.34
CA ILE A 456 -8.92 -28.08 18.03
C ILE A 456 -7.73 -28.97 18.43
N THR A 457 -6.53 -28.39 18.51
CA THR A 457 -5.30 -29.12 18.86
C THR A 457 -5.13 -29.37 20.36
N GLN A 458 -6.06 -28.89 21.19
CA GLN A 458 -6.02 -28.98 22.64
C GLN A 458 -6.74 -30.26 23.11
N GLU A 459 -5.98 -31.19 23.68
CA GLU A 459 -6.51 -32.48 24.14
C GLU A 459 -7.63 -32.30 25.18
N GLY A 460 -8.71 -33.08 25.04
CA GLY A 460 -9.84 -33.06 25.96
C GLY A 460 -10.82 -31.90 25.80
N ALA A 461 -10.61 -30.98 24.85
CA ALA A 461 -11.59 -29.93 24.51
C ALA A 461 -12.86 -30.51 23.83
N THR A 462 -13.96 -29.75 23.84
CA THR A 462 -15.23 -30.12 23.18
C THR A 462 -15.12 -29.96 21.67
N ASP A 463 -15.51 -30.96 20.88
CA ASP A 463 -15.46 -30.93 19.41
C ASP A 463 -16.72 -31.52 18.77
N GLY A 464 -16.91 -31.31 17.46
CA GLY A 464 -18.11 -31.82 16.79
C GLY A 464 -18.52 -31.07 15.54
N GLN A 465 -19.82 -31.11 15.24
CA GLN A 465 -20.42 -30.54 14.03
C GLN A 465 -21.54 -29.59 14.43
N ARG A 466 -21.61 -28.44 13.74
CA ARG A 466 -22.72 -27.49 13.81
C ARG A 466 -23.29 -27.32 12.41
N MET A 467 -24.59 -27.47 12.27
CA MET A 467 -25.34 -26.97 11.12
C MET A 467 -26.24 -25.82 11.58
N TYR A 468 -26.25 -24.69 10.87
CA TYR A 468 -27.25 -23.64 11.08
C TYR A 468 -27.93 -23.22 9.77
N PHE A 469 -29.14 -22.67 9.90
CA PHE A 469 -29.93 -22.09 8.83
C PHE A 469 -30.60 -20.81 9.34
N ASN A 470 -30.35 -19.68 8.67
CA ASN A 470 -30.78 -18.36 9.08
C ASN A 470 -31.48 -17.61 7.92
N PRO A 471 -32.70 -18.02 7.52
CA PRO A 471 -33.53 -17.29 6.58
C PRO A 471 -33.99 -15.93 7.14
N TYR A 472 -34.10 -14.95 6.26
CA TYR A 472 -34.68 -13.65 6.53
C TYR A 472 -35.57 -13.12 5.40
N LEU A 473 -36.48 -12.23 5.78
CA LEU A 473 -37.37 -11.47 4.91
C LEU A 473 -37.39 -10.01 5.36
N SER A 474 -37.13 -9.08 4.44
CA SER A 474 -37.24 -7.65 4.68
C SER A 474 -38.05 -6.94 3.59
N TYR A 475 -38.61 -5.78 3.91
CA TYR A 475 -39.39 -4.96 2.98
C TYR A 475 -38.98 -3.49 3.12
N GLY A 476 -38.12 -3.01 2.24
CA GLY A 476 -37.51 -1.68 2.34
C GLY A 476 -38.31 -0.58 1.65
N ILE A 477 -39.05 0.22 2.42
CA ILE A 477 -39.71 1.43 1.91
C ILE A 477 -38.70 2.58 1.97
N ASN A 478 -38.17 2.98 0.81
CA ASN A 478 -37.16 4.04 0.70
C ASN A 478 -37.69 5.22 -0.11
N ALA A 479 -37.51 6.44 0.41
CA ALA A 479 -37.88 7.70 -0.23
C ALA A 479 -36.80 8.78 0.03
N PRO A 480 -36.74 9.88 -0.75
CA PRO A 480 -35.64 10.85 -0.63
C PRO A 480 -35.45 11.49 0.76
N GLY A 481 -36.51 11.57 1.57
CA GLY A 481 -36.48 12.14 2.92
C GLY A 481 -36.73 11.15 4.06
N TYR A 482 -36.94 9.85 3.79
CA TYR A 482 -37.14 8.84 4.83
C TYR A 482 -36.91 7.40 4.34
N PHE A 483 -36.62 6.49 5.27
CA PHE A 483 -36.66 5.05 5.03
C PHE A 483 -37.36 4.31 6.17
N PHE A 484 -37.96 3.15 5.86
CA PHE A 484 -38.63 2.26 6.81
C PHE A 484 -38.49 0.82 6.32
N THR A 485 -37.71 0.02 7.07
CA THR A 485 -37.29 -1.33 6.68
C THR A 485 -37.51 -2.31 7.85
N PRO A 486 -38.72 -2.89 7.98
CA PRO A 486 -38.94 -4.07 8.80
C PRO A 486 -38.18 -5.28 8.22
N LYS A 487 -37.58 -6.08 9.11
CA LYS A 487 -36.91 -7.35 8.80
C LYS A 487 -37.25 -8.40 9.85
N VAL A 488 -37.70 -9.57 9.41
CA VAL A 488 -37.80 -10.79 10.23
C VAL A 488 -36.68 -11.74 9.79
N GLN A 489 -36.00 -12.37 10.75
CA GLN A 489 -35.02 -13.43 10.53
C GLN A 489 -35.22 -14.55 11.55
N TRP A 490 -34.78 -15.76 11.25
CA TRP A 490 -35.01 -16.92 12.12
C TRP A 490 -33.81 -17.85 12.13
N HIS A 491 -33.03 -17.81 13.21
CA HIS A 491 -31.87 -18.68 13.39
C HIS A 491 -32.33 -20.07 13.85
N PHE A 492 -31.99 -21.11 13.10
CA PHE A 492 -32.09 -22.51 13.49
C PHE A 492 -30.68 -23.09 13.56
N ALA A 493 -30.33 -23.78 14.63
CA ALA A 493 -29.06 -24.51 14.75
C ALA A 493 -29.28 -25.95 15.21
N SER A 494 -28.35 -26.82 14.84
CA SER A 494 -28.27 -28.23 15.23
C SER A 494 -26.81 -28.58 15.50
N TYR A 495 -26.56 -29.25 16.61
CA TYR A 495 -25.22 -29.65 17.04
C TYR A 495 -25.15 -31.17 17.21
N ASP A 496 -24.04 -31.77 16.77
CA ASP A 496 -23.65 -33.16 17.05
C ASP A 496 -22.20 -33.18 17.56
N LEU A 497 -22.04 -33.31 18.88
CA LEU A 497 -20.76 -33.19 19.59
C LEU A 497 -20.06 -34.55 19.68
N SER A 498 -18.92 -34.66 19.00
CA SER A 498 -18.13 -35.90 18.94
C SER A 498 -17.41 -36.13 20.28
N HIS A 499 -16.76 -35.11 20.83
CA HIS A 499 -16.22 -35.07 22.17
C HIS A 499 -16.83 -33.92 23.00
N ILE A 500 -16.95 -34.11 24.31
CA ILE A 500 -17.40 -33.09 25.27
C ILE A 500 -16.37 -33.07 26.41
N ALA A 501 -15.83 -31.90 26.73
CA ALA A 501 -14.80 -31.76 27.75
C ALA A 501 -15.31 -32.17 29.14
N THR A 502 -14.54 -33.01 29.83
CA THR A 502 -14.89 -33.61 31.13
C THR A 502 -14.41 -32.79 32.34
N GLY A 503 -13.71 -31.67 32.09
CA GLY A 503 -13.20 -30.77 33.12
C GLY A 503 -12.74 -29.42 32.52
N PRO A 504 -12.21 -28.50 33.34
CA PRO A 504 -11.74 -27.20 32.88
C PRO A 504 -10.55 -27.32 31.91
N ILE A 505 -10.68 -26.74 30.73
CA ILE A 505 -9.62 -26.67 29.71
C ILE A 505 -9.10 -25.24 29.64
N ALA A 506 -7.78 -25.05 29.71
CA ALA A 506 -7.17 -23.73 29.82
C ALA A 506 -7.44 -22.88 28.55
N GLY A 507 -8.11 -21.74 28.72
CA GLY A 507 -8.47 -20.85 27.62
C GLY A 507 -9.81 -21.15 26.95
N GLN A 508 -10.56 -22.17 27.39
CA GLN A 508 -11.90 -22.51 26.90
C GLN A 508 -12.96 -22.20 27.98
N PRO A 509 -14.21 -21.84 27.60
CA PRO A 509 -15.30 -21.69 28.56
C PRO A 509 -15.61 -23.00 29.32
N LEU A 510 -16.08 -22.87 30.57
CA LEU A 510 -16.47 -24.04 31.36
C LEU A 510 -17.59 -24.83 30.68
N THR A 511 -17.38 -26.14 30.55
CA THR A 511 -18.33 -27.04 29.89
C THR A 511 -19.52 -27.36 30.82
N PRO A 512 -20.77 -27.32 30.34
CA PRO A 512 -21.95 -27.45 31.20
C PRO A 512 -22.15 -28.87 31.72
N ALA A 513 -22.49 -29.00 33.01
CA ALA A 513 -22.91 -30.29 33.56
C ALA A 513 -24.16 -30.81 32.82
N GLY A 514 -24.08 -32.02 32.27
CA GLY A 514 -25.18 -32.65 31.55
C GLY A 514 -25.40 -32.15 30.11
N GLN A 515 -24.41 -31.49 29.49
CA GLN A 515 -24.47 -31.11 28.07
C GLN A 515 -24.77 -32.34 27.19
N PRO A 516 -25.88 -32.34 26.41
CA PRO A 516 -26.18 -33.43 25.50
C PRO A 516 -25.28 -33.37 24.26
N LYS A 517 -24.93 -34.53 23.69
CA LYS A 517 -24.21 -34.57 22.40
C LYS A 517 -25.01 -34.01 21.24
N ASN A 518 -26.32 -34.24 21.24
CA ASN A 518 -27.21 -33.85 20.15
C ASN A 518 -28.34 -32.96 20.67
N PHE A 519 -28.48 -31.77 20.11
CA PHE A 519 -29.53 -30.80 20.44
C PHE A 519 -29.70 -29.76 19.33
N THR A 520 -30.82 -29.02 19.38
CA THR A 520 -31.17 -27.98 18.41
C THR A 520 -31.64 -26.69 19.09
N GLU A 521 -31.51 -25.58 18.39
CA GLU A 521 -31.89 -24.24 18.85
C GLU A 521 -32.74 -23.55 17.78
N SER A 522 -33.73 -22.74 18.22
CA SER A 522 -34.57 -21.97 17.30
C SER A 522 -34.94 -20.61 17.90
N ILE A 523 -34.44 -19.55 17.25
CA ILE A 523 -34.39 -18.18 17.76
C ILE A 523 -34.88 -17.23 16.65
N PRO A 524 -36.16 -16.82 16.66
CA PRO A 524 -36.65 -15.77 15.76
C PRO A 524 -36.11 -14.40 16.21
N THR A 525 -35.96 -13.47 15.28
CA THR A 525 -35.62 -12.07 15.56
C THR A 525 -36.41 -11.15 14.64
N LEU A 526 -37.08 -10.17 15.25
CA LEU A 526 -37.68 -9.04 14.56
C LEU A 526 -36.75 -7.83 14.69
N SER A 527 -36.56 -7.10 13.60
CA SER A 527 -35.91 -5.79 13.62
C SER A 527 -36.64 -4.80 12.73
N LEU A 528 -36.51 -3.51 13.06
CA LEU A 528 -37.05 -2.41 12.28
C LEU A 528 -36.02 -1.29 12.24
N ASP A 529 -35.54 -0.97 11.04
CA ASP A 529 -34.68 0.18 10.78
C ASP A 529 -35.49 1.29 10.14
N THR A 530 -35.41 2.51 10.68
CA THR A 530 -36.17 3.65 10.17
C THR A 530 -35.43 4.96 10.43
N GLY A 531 -35.56 5.92 9.53
CA GLY A 531 -34.91 7.21 9.68
C GLY A 531 -35.47 8.27 8.75
N LEU A 532 -35.17 9.52 9.07
CA LEU A 532 -35.53 10.69 8.27
C LEU A 532 -34.26 11.37 7.78
N VAL A 533 -34.35 12.05 6.64
CA VAL A 533 -33.29 12.91 6.09
C VAL A 533 -33.90 14.27 5.84
N PHE A 534 -33.53 15.24 6.68
CA PHE A 534 -33.82 16.65 6.45
C PHE A 534 -32.57 17.32 5.88
N ASP A 535 -32.72 18.25 4.95
CA ASP A 535 -31.65 19.15 4.53
C ASP A 535 -32.06 20.62 4.64
N ARG A 536 -31.07 21.51 4.54
CA ARG A 536 -31.23 22.96 4.40
C ARG A 536 -29.95 23.62 3.93
N SER A 537 -30.06 24.67 3.12
CA SER A 537 -28.94 25.58 2.86
C SER A 537 -28.61 26.41 4.11
N VAL A 538 -27.33 26.51 4.46
CA VAL A 538 -26.80 27.33 5.55
C VAL A 538 -25.54 28.05 5.11
N ARG A 539 -25.33 29.27 5.62
CA ARG A 539 -24.09 30.02 5.40
C ARG A 539 -23.31 30.15 6.70
N LEU A 540 -22.08 29.64 6.74
CA LEU A 540 -21.22 29.62 7.92
C LEU A 540 -19.81 30.07 7.55
N PHE A 541 -19.21 30.95 8.35
CA PHE A 541 -17.85 31.49 8.12
C PHE A 541 -17.66 32.12 6.71
N GLY A 542 -18.73 32.65 6.13
CA GLY A 542 -18.77 33.23 4.78
C GLY A 542 -19.00 32.23 3.64
N GLN A 543 -18.86 30.93 3.90
CA GLN A 543 -19.04 29.83 2.96
C GLN A 543 -20.46 29.27 3.02
N ASP A 544 -20.98 28.79 1.88
CA ASP A 544 -22.29 28.17 1.78
C ASP A 544 -22.18 26.63 1.87
N TYR A 545 -23.09 26.01 2.60
CA TYR A 545 -23.16 24.57 2.84
C TYR A 545 -24.61 24.06 2.76
N ILE A 546 -24.79 22.81 2.35
CA ILE A 546 -26.02 22.05 2.64
C ILE A 546 -25.79 21.37 3.99
N GLN A 547 -26.60 21.68 4.99
CA GLN A 547 -26.62 20.94 6.25
C GLN A 547 -27.69 19.85 6.19
N THR A 548 -27.32 18.59 6.43
CA THR A 548 -28.29 17.51 6.69
C THR A 548 -28.58 17.35 8.17
N LEU A 549 -29.74 16.81 8.54
CA LEU A 549 -30.08 16.33 9.87
C LEU A 549 -30.82 15.00 9.73
N GLU A 550 -30.26 13.96 10.34
CA GLU A 550 -30.58 12.57 10.03
C GLU A 550 -30.80 11.77 11.34
N PRO A 551 -32.02 11.82 11.91
CA PRO A 551 -32.40 10.92 13.00
C PRO A 551 -32.66 9.51 12.47
N ARG A 552 -32.10 8.50 13.14
CA ARG A 552 -32.30 7.07 12.86
C ARG A 552 -32.70 6.33 14.14
N LEU A 553 -33.74 5.50 14.03
CA LEU A 553 -34.20 4.59 15.07
C LEU A 553 -34.09 3.16 14.56
N TYR A 554 -33.47 2.29 15.36
CA TYR A 554 -33.32 0.86 15.05
C TYR A 554 -33.77 0.02 16.24
N TYR A 555 -34.88 -0.69 16.07
CA TYR A 555 -35.48 -1.55 17.10
C TYR A 555 -35.16 -3.02 16.82
N VAL A 556 -34.87 -3.79 17.87
CA VAL A 556 -34.61 -5.24 17.79
C VAL A 556 -35.35 -5.96 18.91
N TYR A 557 -36.04 -7.04 18.55
CA TYR A 557 -36.69 -7.97 19.46
C TYR A 557 -36.31 -9.42 19.14
N THR A 558 -35.66 -10.08 20.10
CA THR A 558 -35.22 -11.47 20.07
C THR A 558 -35.60 -12.12 21.41
N PRO A 559 -36.52 -13.09 21.44
CA PRO A 559 -36.98 -13.69 22.69
C PRO A 559 -35.91 -14.64 23.26
N TYR A 560 -35.82 -14.68 24.59
CA TYR A 560 -34.85 -15.54 25.27
C TYR A 560 -35.01 -17.03 24.96
N ARG A 561 -33.89 -17.64 24.59
CA ARG A 561 -33.66 -19.08 24.54
C ARG A 561 -32.39 -19.37 25.33
N ASN A 562 -32.48 -20.39 26.19
CA ASN A 562 -31.34 -20.88 26.94
C ASN A 562 -30.39 -21.61 25.99
N GLN A 563 -29.24 -20.98 25.71
CA GLN A 563 -28.19 -21.47 24.82
C GLN A 563 -27.00 -22.05 25.62
N ASN A 564 -27.19 -22.34 26.90
CA ASN A 564 -26.12 -22.78 27.80
C ASN A 564 -25.40 -24.05 27.35
N PHE A 565 -26.04 -24.89 26.52
CA PHE A 565 -25.46 -26.12 25.97
C PHE A 565 -24.78 -25.95 24.61
N ALA A 566 -24.89 -24.81 23.93
CA ALA A 566 -24.06 -24.53 22.77
C ALA A 566 -22.60 -24.31 23.21
N PRO A 567 -21.61 -24.99 22.61
CA PRO A 567 -20.19 -24.64 22.76
C PRO A 567 -19.91 -23.19 22.33
N ILE A 568 -18.65 -22.76 22.42
CA ILE A 568 -18.16 -21.57 21.73
C ILE A 568 -17.10 -22.06 20.75
N PHE A 569 -17.41 -22.02 19.45
CA PHE A 569 -16.53 -22.50 18.39
C PHE A 569 -15.98 -21.35 17.55
N ASP A 570 -16.86 -20.48 17.06
CA ASP A 570 -16.48 -19.31 16.24
C ASP A 570 -17.14 -18.00 16.69
N THR A 571 -17.57 -17.97 17.96
CA THR A 571 -18.37 -16.90 18.53
C THR A 571 -17.58 -16.05 19.52
N ALA A 572 -17.74 -14.73 19.44
CA ALA A 572 -17.16 -13.75 20.37
C ALA A 572 -18.10 -12.56 20.55
N GLU A 573 -17.93 -11.76 21.60
CA GLU A 573 -18.65 -10.49 21.75
C GLU A 573 -18.12 -9.46 20.73
N ALA A 574 -19.03 -8.74 20.06
CA ALA A 574 -18.66 -7.74 19.08
C ALA A 574 -18.12 -6.47 19.75
N ASP A 575 -17.09 -5.87 19.14
CA ASP A 575 -16.42 -4.71 19.70
C ASP A 575 -17.32 -3.46 19.55
N PHE A 576 -17.95 -2.99 20.64
CA PHE A 576 -19.04 -2.02 20.55
C PHE A 576 -18.63 -0.69 19.89
N GLY A 577 -19.30 -0.37 18.78
CA GLY A 577 -19.00 0.77 17.91
C GLY A 577 -20.20 1.25 17.10
N LEU A 578 -19.95 2.17 16.16
CA LEU A 578 -21.01 2.88 15.43
C LEU A 578 -21.70 2.02 14.35
N ALA A 579 -21.09 0.91 13.92
CA ALA A 579 -21.76 -0.06 13.05
C ALA A 579 -22.54 -1.09 13.88
N GLU A 580 -21.95 -1.51 14.99
CA GLU A 580 -22.39 -2.57 15.90
C GLU A 580 -23.61 -2.13 16.74
N ILE A 581 -23.76 -0.83 17.03
CA ILE A 581 -24.98 -0.30 17.65
C ILE A 581 -26.23 -0.44 16.74
N TYR A 582 -26.06 -0.81 15.47
CA TYR A 582 -27.12 -1.09 14.50
C TYR A 582 -27.18 -2.58 14.07
N THR A 583 -26.54 -3.50 14.79
CA THR A 583 -26.69 -4.95 14.54
C THR A 583 -27.80 -5.58 15.40
N PRO A 584 -28.45 -6.65 14.92
CA PRO A 584 -29.46 -7.37 15.70
C PRO A 584 -28.84 -8.25 16.80
N ASN A 585 -27.66 -8.82 16.57
CA ASN A 585 -26.91 -9.62 17.56
C ASN A 585 -25.81 -8.77 18.23
N THR A 586 -25.48 -9.10 19.48
CA THR A 586 -24.33 -8.55 20.22
C THR A 586 -23.05 -9.36 19.96
N PHE A 587 -23.19 -10.62 19.52
CA PHE A 587 -22.07 -11.50 19.21
C PHE A 587 -21.76 -11.54 17.71
N VAL A 588 -20.49 -11.74 17.37
CA VAL A 588 -20.05 -12.30 16.08
C VAL A 588 -20.04 -13.82 16.18
N GLY A 589 -20.20 -14.54 15.06
CA GLY A 589 -20.40 -16.00 15.06
C GLY A 589 -21.87 -16.40 15.24
N ASN A 590 -22.13 -17.70 15.34
CA ASN A 590 -23.50 -18.27 15.37
C ASN A 590 -23.74 -19.27 16.52
N ASP A 591 -22.83 -19.38 17.50
CA ASP A 591 -23.07 -20.18 18.73
C ASP A 591 -23.84 -19.40 19.81
N ARG A 592 -23.97 -18.08 19.67
CA ARG A 592 -24.76 -17.22 20.58
C ARG A 592 -25.54 -16.18 19.80
N ILE A 593 -26.85 -16.20 19.96
CA ILE A 593 -27.77 -15.13 19.55
C ILE A 593 -28.29 -14.46 20.83
N ALA A 594 -27.94 -13.18 21.01
CA ALA A 594 -28.35 -12.39 22.16
C ALA A 594 -29.87 -12.26 22.25
N ASP A 595 -30.45 -12.43 23.44
CA ASP A 595 -31.83 -12.02 23.68
C ASP A 595 -31.92 -10.50 23.81
N ALA A 596 -32.86 -9.92 23.08
CA ALA A 596 -32.89 -8.49 22.81
C ALA A 596 -34.32 -7.96 22.94
N ASN A 597 -34.45 -6.82 23.61
CA ASN A 597 -35.60 -5.95 23.48
C ASN A 597 -35.05 -4.53 23.62
N ARG A 598 -34.61 -3.95 22.50
CA ARG A 598 -33.74 -2.76 22.52
C ARG A 598 -34.05 -1.80 21.37
N LEU A 599 -33.88 -0.51 21.63
CA LEU A 599 -34.03 0.58 20.66
C LEU A 599 -32.75 1.41 20.62
N THR A 600 -32.03 1.35 19.51
CA THR A 600 -30.97 2.30 19.18
C THR A 600 -31.60 3.58 18.63
N ALA A 601 -31.23 4.72 19.22
CA ALA A 601 -31.52 6.04 18.69
C ALA A 601 -30.20 6.73 18.35
N GLY A 602 -30.09 7.25 17.13
CA GLY A 602 -28.95 8.04 16.69
C GLY A 602 -29.35 9.26 15.88
N LEU A 603 -28.46 10.24 15.85
CA LEU A 603 -28.63 11.49 15.12
C LEU A 603 -27.31 11.82 14.43
N THR A 604 -27.34 11.90 13.10
CA THR A 604 -26.23 12.41 12.27
C THR A 604 -26.58 13.81 11.75
N THR A 605 -25.57 14.66 11.56
CA THR A 605 -25.69 15.92 10.80
C THR A 605 -24.44 16.15 9.99
N ARG A 606 -24.58 16.39 8.69
CA ARG A 606 -23.47 16.68 7.76
C ARG A 606 -23.50 18.14 7.34
N PHE A 607 -22.35 18.64 6.91
CA PHE A 607 -22.18 19.92 6.23
C PHE A 607 -21.44 19.64 4.92
N ILE A 608 -22.16 19.77 3.82
CA ILE A 608 -21.72 19.39 2.48
C ILE A 608 -21.50 20.66 1.65
N ASN A 609 -20.41 20.76 0.90
CA ASN A 609 -20.20 21.86 -0.03
C ASN A 609 -21.14 21.70 -1.26
N PRO A 610 -22.00 22.69 -1.58
CA PRO A 610 -23.01 22.56 -2.64
C PRO A 610 -22.42 22.55 -4.06
N ALA A 611 -21.19 23.03 -4.26
CA ALA A 611 -20.55 23.11 -5.57
C ALA A 611 -19.66 21.90 -5.88
N THR A 612 -19.12 21.22 -4.85
CA THR A 612 -18.21 20.06 -5.03
C THR A 612 -18.76 18.74 -4.50
N GLY A 613 -19.81 18.75 -3.69
CA GLY A 613 -20.34 17.56 -3.01
C GLY A 613 -19.50 17.09 -1.81
N ASP A 614 -18.43 17.80 -1.43
CA ASP A 614 -17.55 17.39 -0.32
C ASP A 614 -18.30 17.40 1.03
N GLU A 615 -18.31 16.28 1.76
CA GLU A 615 -18.58 16.29 3.20
C GLU A 615 -17.42 17.03 3.92
N ARG A 616 -17.70 18.28 4.34
CA ARG A 616 -16.77 19.20 5.01
C ARG A 616 -16.87 19.14 6.52
N ALA A 617 -18.02 18.78 7.06
CA ALA A 617 -18.10 18.25 8.41
C ALA A 617 -19.21 17.19 8.54
N ARG A 618 -19.07 16.32 9.53
CA ARG A 618 -20.07 15.35 10.00
C ARG A 618 -20.07 15.38 11.51
N PHE A 619 -21.21 15.20 12.15
CA PHE A 619 -21.35 14.97 13.59
C PHE A 619 -22.37 13.85 13.79
N VAL A 620 -22.14 12.99 14.79
CA VAL A 620 -22.93 11.80 15.10
C VAL A 620 -23.06 11.67 16.61
N ILE A 621 -24.23 11.27 17.09
CA ILE A 621 -24.43 10.79 18.46
C ILE A 621 -25.40 9.60 18.41
N ALA A 622 -25.12 8.53 19.14
CA ALA A 622 -25.95 7.33 19.15
C ALA A 622 -25.91 6.64 20.52
N GLN A 623 -27.07 6.14 20.97
CA GLN A 623 -27.20 5.33 22.19
C GLN A 623 -28.32 4.31 22.02
N GLN A 624 -28.16 3.15 22.64
CA GLN A 624 -29.16 2.08 22.68
C GLN A 624 -29.82 2.02 24.05
N TYR A 625 -31.15 1.90 24.07
CA TYR A 625 -31.97 1.73 25.25
C TYR A 625 -32.41 0.26 25.35
N TYR A 626 -32.22 -0.38 26.51
CA TYR A 626 -32.67 -1.74 26.78
C TYR A 626 -34.02 -1.72 27.53
N PHE A 627 -35.06 -2.30 26.94
CA PHE A 627 -36.33 -2.54 27.63
C PHE A 627 -36.28 -3.78 28.53
N THR A 628 -35.41 -4.74 28.20
CA THR A 628 -35.03 -5.87 29.07
C THR A 628 -33.54 -6.14 28.95
N SER A 629 -32.89 -6.44 30.07
CA SER A 629 -31.48 -6.85 30.14
C SER A 629 -31.21 -8.10 29.29
N GLN A 630 -30.05 -8.13 28.60
CA GLN A 630 -29.57 -9.32 27.88
C GLN A 630 -29.11 -10.38 28.89
N ARG A 631 -29.64 -11.60 28.79
CA ARG A 631 -29.32 -12.76 29.65
C ARG A 631 -28.36 -13.74 29.01
N VAL A 632 -28.34 -13.81 27.68
CA VAL A 632 -27.39 -14.64 26.93
C VAL A 632 -25.99 -14.00 26.99
N THR A 633 -25.05 -14.68 27.64
CA THR A 633 -23.63 -14.32 27.79
C THR A 633 -22.73 -15.24 26.96
N ILE A 634 -21.44 -14.93 26.84
CA ILE A 634 -20.49 -15.84 26.15
C ILE A 634 -20.25 -17.11 26.99
N SER A 635 -20.14 -16.96 28.31
CA SER A 635 -19.93 -18.04 29.28
C SER A 635 -20.87 -17.89 30.50
N GLN A 636 -21.17 -19.00 31.16
CA GLN A 636 -22.22 -19.07 32.22
C GLN A 636 -21.81 -18.40 33.55
N ASP A 637 -20.52 -18.17 33.74
CA ASP A 637 -19.92 -17.53 34.91
C ASP A 637 -19.88 -15.99 34.80
N GLN A 638 -20.13 -15.42 33.61
CA GLN A 638 -20.27 -13.98 33.46
C GLN A 638 -21.57 -13.47 34.12
N PRO A 639 -21.53 -12.36 34.87
CA PRO A 639 -22.73 -11.75 35.43
C PRO A 639 -23.61 -11.16 34.31
N ILE A 640 -24.93 -11.31 34.47
CA ILE A 640 -25.93 -10.69 33.58
C ILE A 640 -25.79 -9.17 33.65
N ASN A 641 -25.71 -8.51 32.48
CA ASN A 641 -25.57 -7.07 32.41
C ASN A 641 -26.93 -6.38 32.59
N GLU A 642 -27.18 -5.81 33.78
CA GLU A 642 -28.41 -5.08 34.12
C GLU A 642 -28.43 -3.61 33.66
N ALA A 643 -27.46 -3.17 32.84
CA ALA A 643 -27.44 -1.82 32.27
C ALA A 643 -28.73 -1.48 31.51
N LYS A 644 -29.24 -0.27 31.71
CA LYS A 644 -30.49 0.18 31.06
C LYS A 644 -30.23 0.84 29.72
N HIS A 645 -29.01 1.30 29.50
CA HIS A 645 -28.57 1.96 28.29
C HIS A 645 -27.19 1.40 27.88
N SER A 646 -26.88 1.44 26.58
CA SER A 646 -25.51 1.22 26.14
C SER A 646 -24.63 2.42 26.54
N ASP A 647 -23.33 2.24 26.34
CA ASP A 647 -22.43 3.37 26.19
C ASP A 647 -22.98 4.35 25.14
N LEU A 648 -22.84 5.64 25.44
CA LEU A 648 -23.10 6.73 24.52
C LEU A 648 -21.94 6.84 23.54
N ILE A 649 -22.21 6.63 22.26
CA ILE A 649 -21.27 6.89 21.17
C ILE A 649 -21.45 8.33 20.71
N ALA A 650 -20.35 9.06 20.58
CA ALA A 650 -20.32 10.36 19.91
C ALA A 650 -19.25 10.34 18.82
N GLY A 651 -19.47 11.07 17.73
CA GLY A 651 -18.57 11.15 16.59
C GLY A 651 -18.67 12.49 15.87
N ALA A 652 -17.64 12.82 15.10
CA ALA A 652 -17.64 13.87 14.10
C ALA A 652 -16.44 13.70 13.15
N ALA A 653 -16.44 14.39 12.02
CA ALA A 653 -15.26 14.52 11.15
C ALA A 653 -15.31 15.93 10.56
N ILE A 654 -14.15 16.58 10.38
CA ILE A 654 -14.07 17.99 9.98
C ILE A 654 -12.92 18.15 8.97
N LYS A 655 -13.20 18.76 7.82
CA LYS A 655 -12.25 19.07 6.75
C LYS A 655 -12.30 20.57 6.44
N LEU A 656 -11.55 21.36 7.20
CA LEU A 656 -11.58 22.84 7.14
C LEU A 656 -11.02 23.42 5.84
N GLY A 657 -10.36 22.59 5.00
CA GLY A 657 -9.66 23.02 3.79
C GLY A 657 -8.17 23.25 4.05
N ALA A 658 -7.45 23.71 3.02
CA ALA A 658 -6.00 23.93 3.06
C ALA A 658 -5.18 22.74 3.62
N GLY A 659 -5.66 21.51 3.38
CA GLY A 659 -5.04 20.28 3.88
C GLY A 659 -5.39 19.88 5.32
N PHE A 660 -6.14 20.68 6.08
CA PHE A 660 -6.51 20.35 7.45
C PHE A 660 -7.72 19.42 7.53
N ALA A 661 -7.55 18.31 8.25
CA ALA A 661 -8.59 17.39 8.65
C ALA A 661 -8.49 17.06 10.15
N SER A 662 -9.61 16.76 10.78
CA SER A 662 -9.70 16.15 12.09
C SER A 662 -10.82 15.11 12.05
N GLU A 663 -10.53 13.87 12.43
CA GLU A 663 -11.55 12.84 12.61
C GLU A 663 -11.78 12.64 14.10
N THR A 664 -13.03 12.38 14.48
CA THR A 664 -13.46 12.48 15.87
C THR A 664 -14.54 11.37 16.29
N ALA A 665 -14.32 10.59 17.39
CA ALA A 665 -15.14 9.51 18.00
C ALA A 665 -14.91 9.30 19.54
N PHE A 666 -15.95 8.86 20.28
CA PHE A 666 -15.98 8.46 21.72
C PHE A 666 -16.90 7.28 22.00
N GLN A 667 -16.67 6.62 23.15
CA GLN A 667 -17.56 5.69 23.83
C GLN A 667 -17.57 6.01 25.36
N TYR A 668 -18.73 6.42 25.89
CA TYR A 668 -18.90 6.82 27.29
C TYR A 668 -20.02 6.03 27.98
N ASN A 669 -19.67 5.27 29.03
CA ASN A 669 -20.64 4.54 29.84
C ASN A 669 -21.37 5.52 30.78
N VAL A 670 -22.66 5.75 30.50
CA VAL A 670 -23.49 6.69 31.26
C VAL A 670 -23.81 6.14 32.65
N ASP A 671 -24.22 4.87 32.74
CA ASP A 671 -24.70 4.24 33.97
C ASP A 671 -23.62 4.22 35.08
N ASN A 672 -22.35 3.98 34.73
CA ASN A 672 -21.21 4.03 35.65
C ASN A 672 -20.49 5.40 35.72
N ASN A 673 -20.90 6.38 34.91
CA ASN A 673 -20.21 7.67 34.73
C ASN A 673 -18.72 7.49 34.35
N GLN A 674 -18.43 6.65 33.34
CA GLN A 674 -17.08 6.23 32.97
C GLN A 674 -16.78 6.41 31.49
N LEU A 675 -15.64 7.02 31.20
CA LEU A 675 -15.06 7.06 29.86
C LEU A 675 -14.45 5.70 29.51
N VAL A 676 -14.95 5.04 28.46
CA VAL A 676 -14.52 3.69 28.05
C VAL A 676 -13.51 3.76 26.91
N ARG A 677 -13.86 4.44 25.82
CA ARG A 677 -12.92 4.77 24.74
C ARG A 677 -12.97 6.27 24.44
N SER A 678 -11.80 6.88 24.45
CA SER A 678 -11.56 8.29 24.09
C SER A 678 -10.33 8.35 23.24
N SER A 679 -10.17 9.42 22.50
CA SER A 679 -9.16 9.50 21.45
C SER A 679 -9.26 10.86 20.77
N ILE A 680 -8.23 11.33 20.06
CA ILE A 680 -8.29 12.54 19.20
C ILE A 680 -7.44 12.41 17.93
N GLY A 681 -7.99 12.69 16.74
CA GLY A 681 -7.26 12.67 15.47
C GLY A 681 -7.14 14.04 14.76
N PHE A 682 -5.92 14.43 14.38
CA PHE A 682 -5.61 15.59 13.54
C PHE A 682 -4.65 15.20 12.40
N ALA A 683 -4.90 15.73 11.21
CA ALA A 683 -4.04 15.60 10.03
C ALA A 683 -3.94 16.95 9.31
N TYR A 684 -2.73 17.34 8.91
CA TYR A 684 -2.46 18.55 8.14
C TYR A 684 -1.58 18.22 6.94
N SER A 685 -2.19 18.21 5.75
CA SER A 685 -1.54 17.89 4.48
C SER A 685 -1.77 18.98 3.41
N PRO A 686 -1.10 20.16 3.51
CA PRO A 686 -1.35 21.30 2.64
C PRO A 686 -0.82 21.16 1.21
N ALA A 687 0.14 20.25 0.96
CA ALA A 687 0.75 19.99 -0.34
C ALA A 687 1.48 18.64 -0.32
N GLU A 688 2.01 18.22 -1.48
CA GLU A 688 2.82 17.02 -1.58
C GLU A 688 4.04 17.03 -0.64
N ARG A 689 4.36 15.86 -0.05
CA ARG A 689 5.40 15.61 0.98
C ARG A 689 5.38 16.53 2.20
N LYS A 690 4.24 17.18 2.47
CA LYS A 690 4.01 17.99 3.67
C LYS A 690 2.84 17.39 4.40
N VAL A 691 3.08 16.45 5.31
CA VAL A 691 2.03 15.87 6.16
C VAL A 691 2.46 15.81 7.61
N ILE A 692 1.59 16.28 8.51
CA ILE A 692 1.75 16.15 9.96
C ILE A 692 0.47 15.55 10.53
N ASN A 693 0.59 14.46 11.27
CA ASN A 693 -0.49 13.76 11.94
C ASN A 693 -0.26 13.79 13.46
N VAL A 694 -1.32 14.05 14.22
CA VAL A 694 -1.32 13.94 15.70
C VAL A 694 -2.54 13.11 16.09
N GLY A 695 -2.29 11.97 16.71
CA GLY A 695 -3.30 11.03 17.21
C GLY A 695 -3.18 10.85 18.71
N TYR A 696 -4.31 10.71 19.40
CA TYR A 696 -4.40 10.32 20.81
C TYR A 696 -5.33 9.12 20.92
N ARG A 697 -4.97 8.11 21.72
CA ARG A 697 -5.77 6.91 21.99
C ARG A 697 -5.88 6.67 23.49
N TYR A 698 -7.11 6.59 23.98
CA TYR A 698 -7.45 6.10 25.30
C TYR A 698 -8.43 4.92 25.21
N THR A 699 -8.10 3.83 25.89
CA THR A 699 -8.99 2.69 26.11
C THR A 699 -8.84 2.28 27.57
N ARG A 700 -9.95 2.33 28.32
CA ARG A 700 -10.00 1.93 29.73
C ARG A 700 -9.55 0.47 29.86
N SER A 701 -8.80 0.19 30.92
CA SER A 701 -8.41 -1.16 31.36
C SER A 701 -9.63 -2.06 31.52
N ASN A 702 -9.64 -3.21 30.87
CA ASN A 702 -10.62 -4.26 31.06
C ASN A 702 -9.99 -5.64 30.78
N GLN A 703 -10.76 -6.72 30.94
CA GLN A 703 -10.28 -8.08 30.69
C GLN A 703 -9.88 -8.36 29.22
N THR A 704 -10.21 -7.49 28.26
CA THR A 704 -9.78 -7.61 26.86
C THR A 704 -8.60 -6.70 26.47
N THR A 705 -8.13 -5.82 27.36
CA THR A 705 -6.83 -5.16 27.18
C THR A 705 -5.68 -6.06 27.63
N LEU A 706 -4.55 -6.00 26.92
CA LEU A 706 -3.33 -6.70 27.28
C LEU A 706 -2.95 -6.39 28.73
N VAL A 707 -2.76 -7.44 29.53
CA VAL A 707 -2.41 -7.38 30.97
C VAL A 707 -3.42 -6.57 31.82
N ASN A 708 -4.65 -6.34 31.33
CA ASN A 708 -5.64 -5.45 31.94
C ASN A 708 -5.11 -4.01 32.18
N GLU A 709 -4.15 -3.55 31.37
CA GLU A 709 -3.65 -2.16 31.41
C GLU A 709 -4.49 -1.23 30.51
N PRO A 710 -4.64 0.06 30.86
CA PRO A 710 -5.31 1.03 30.01
C PRO A 710 -4.39 1.48 28.87
N ILE A 711 -4.84 1.36 27.61
CA ILE A 711 -4.11 1.95 26.48
C ILE A 711 -4.25 3.47 26.57
N ASN A 712 -3.14 4.20 26.70
CA ASN A 712 -3.16 5.67 26.79
C ASN A 712 -2.01 6.27 25.95
N GLN A 713 -2.17 6.30 24.63
CA GLN A 713 -1.08 6.59 23.68
C GLN A 713 -1.22 7.95 23.01
N LEU A 714 -0.10 8.66 22.87
CA LEU A 714 0.07 9.84 22.02
C LEU A 714 0.95 9.48 20.83
N LEU A 715 0.40 9.60 19.63
CA LEU A 715 1.05 9.36 18.35
C LEU A 715 1.29 10.70 17.65
N VAL A 716 2.53 10.98 17.27
CA VAL A 716 2.86 12.07 16.35
C VAL A 716 3.62 11.46 15.17
N SER A 717 3.23 11.76 13.94
CA SER A 717 3.98 11.33 12.75
C SER A 717 3.93 12.36 11.63
N GLY A 718 4.92 12.35 10.74
CA GLY A 718 4.94 13.30 9.64
C GLY A 718 6.09 13.13 8.66
N GLU A 719 5.88 13.71 7.49
CA GLU A 719 6.87 13.93 6.43
C GLU A 719 6.92 15.43 6.17
N TRP A 720 8.12 16.02 6.16
CA TRP A 720 8.26 17.46 5.94
C TRP A 720 9.57 17.85 5.23
N PRO A 721 9.54 18.72 4.20
CA PRO A 721 10.75 19.23 3.57
C PRO A 721 11.50 20.18 4.50
N LEU A 722 12.74 19.84 4.80
CA LEU A 722 13.73 20.74 5.41
C LEU A 722 14.38 21.63 4.34
N THR A 723 14.51 21.13 3.11
CA THR A 723 14.95 21.87 1.93
C THR A 723 14.18 21.37 0.69
N ASN A 724 14.47 21.93 -0.49
CA ASN A 724 13.91 21.46 -1.77
C ASN A 724 14.34 20.03 -2.16
N ARG A 725 15.30 19.42 -1.43
CA ARG A 725 15.80 18.05 -1.67
C ARG A 725 15.85 17.18 -0.42
N LEU A 726 15.83 17.75 0.78
CA LEU A 726 15.91 17.01 2.04
C LEU A 726 14.56 16.99 2.74
N TYR A 727 14.00 15.80 2.90
CA TYR A 727 12.74 15.53 3.59
C TYR A 727 13.02 14.80 4.90
N ALA A 728 12.47 15.28 6.02
CA ALA A 728 12.49 14.57 7.29
C ALA A 728 11.25 13.67 7.40
N VAL A 729 11.44 12.45 7.93
CA VAL A 729 10.36 11.50 8.22
C VAL A 729 10.44 11.12 9.69
N ALA A 730 9.35 11.28 10.43
CA ALA A 730 9.32 11.01 11.86
C ALA A 730 8.02 10.33 12.30
N ARG A 731 8.13 9.52 13.35
CA ARG A 731 7.03 8.94 14.11
C ARG A 731 7.45 8.72 15.57
N VAL A 732 6.55 9.05 16.49
CA VAL A 732 6.68 8.77 17.93
C VAL A 732 5.32 8.29 18.42
N ASN A 733 5.25 7.09 18.99
CA ASN A 733 4.06 6.54 19.62
C ASN A 733 4.37 6.23 21.10
N TYR A 734 3.95 7.12 21.99
CA TYR A 734 4.32 7.12 23.41
C TYR A 734 3.12 6.81 24.29
N ASP A 735 3.26 5.79 25.14
CA ASP A 735 2.25 5.39 26.12
C ASP A 735 2.43 6.20 27.42
N LEU A 736 1.45 7.05 27.69
CA LEU A 736 1.34 7.96 28.83
C LEU A 736 0.92 7.26 30.13
N ALA A 737 0.41 6.03 30.07
CA ALA A 737 0.12 5.23 31.28
C ALA A 737 1.39 4.52 31.75
N SER A 738 2.02 3.73 30.88
CA SER A 738 3.23 2.96 31.20
C SER A 738 4.55 3.73 30.95
N HIS A 739 4.45 5.02 30.60
CA HIS A 739 5.57 5.98 30.45
C HIS A 739 6.66 5.55 29.45
N ARG A 740 6.31 4.76 28.43
CA ARG A 740 7.26 4.14 27.47
C ARG A 740 7.02 4.57 26.02
N LEU A 741 8.09 4.60 25.24
CA LEU A 741 8.01 4.65 23.78
C LEU A 741 7.65 3.24 23.24
N VAL A 742 6.44 3.09 22.71
CA VAL A 742 5.90 1.83 22.17
C VAL A 742 6.53 1.53 20.81
N ASP A 743 6.48 2.51 19.91
CA ASP A 743 7.16 2.48 18.62
C ASP A 743 7.64 3.90 18.27
N GLY A 744 8.68 4.00 17.45
CA GLY A 744 9.17 5.29 16.98
C GLY A 744 10.16 5.12 15.82
N LEU A 745 10.13 6.08 14.90
CA LEU A 745 11.00 6.14 13.74
C LEU A 745 11.49 7.58 13.55
N VAL A 746 12.78 7.73 13.23
CA VAL A 746 13.35 9.00 12.78
C VAL A 746 14.25 8.74 11.58
N GLY A 747 14.08 9.54 10.54
CA GLY A 747 14.81 9.37 9.29
C GLY A 747 14.73 10.59 8.39
N PHE A 748 15.41 10.49 7.26
CA PHE A 748 15.37 11.49 6.22
C PHE A 748 15.56 10.87 4.83
N GLN A 749 15.16 11.61 3.81
CA GLN A 749 15.40 11.29 2.41
C GLN A 749 16.00 12.50 1.71
N TYR A 750 17.10 12.27 0.99
CA TYR A 750 17.72 13.22 0.11
C TYR A 750 17.41 12.84 -1.34
N ASP A 751 16.70 13.72 -2.04
CA ASP A 751 16.13 13.55 -3.37
C ASP A 751 17.04 14.26 -4.40
N ALA A 752 18.08 13.55 -4.86
CA ALA A 752 18.92 13.86 -6.02
C ALA A 752 18.09 13.89 -7.33
N ASP A 753 18.64 14.47 -8.41
CA ASP A 753 17.93 14.48 -9.70
C ASP A 753 17.91 13.06 -10.32
N CYS A 754 19.05 12.36 -10.31
CA CYS A 754 19.19 10.98 -10.81
C CYS A 754 19.50 9.92 -9.74
N TRP A 755 19.47 10.27 -8.45
CA TRP A 755 19.61 9.32 -7.33
C TRP A 755 18.78 9.76 -6.13
N ALA A 756 18.60 8.88 -5.15
CA ALA A 756 18.08 9.23 -3.83
C ALA A 756 18.86 8.48 -2.74
N PHE A 757 18.97 9.09 -1.56
CA PHE A 757 19.48 8.43 -0.37
C PHE A 757 18.48 8.55 0.77
N GLY A 758 18.12 7.42 1.37
CA GLY A 758 17.28 7.36 2.56
C GLY A 758 18.03 6.78 3.74
N PHE A 759 17.80 7.33 4.92
CA PHE A 759 18.27 6.82 6.21
C PHE A 759 17.12 6.81 7.21
N GLY A 760 16.97 5.74 7.98
CA GLY A 760 15.98 5.65 9.05
C GLY A 760 16.45 4.78 10.22
N ALA A 761 16.33 5.29 11.43
CA ALA A 761 16.45 4.54 12.66
C ALA A 761 15.05 4.31 13.25
N GLN A 762 14.71 3.06 13.55
CA GLN A 762 13.41 2.65 14.07
C GLN A 762 13.56 1.83 15.35
N ARG A 763 12.77 2.15 16.36
CA ARG A 763 12.46 1.31 17.52
C ARG A 763 11.03 0.79 17.35
N TYR A 764 10.83 -0.51 17.56
CA TYR A 764 9.52 -1.15 17.42
C TYR A 764 9.24 -2.07 18.60
N ALA A 765 7.98 -2.16 19.02
CA ALA A 765 7.52 -3.23 19.89
C ALA A 765 7.71 -4.56 19.15
N ASN A 766 8.32 -5.56 19.82
CA ASN A 766 8.65 -6.85 19.22
C ASN A 766 8.04 -7.96 20.08
N GLY A 767 6.71 -7.95 20.18
CA GLY A 767 5.93 -8.96 20.89
C GLY A 767 6.01 -8.89 22.42
N VAL A 768 5.69 -10.02 23.03
CA VAL A 768 5.87 -10.29 24.46
C VAL A 768 6.72 -11.54 24.57
N ASN A 769 7.78 -11.48 25.37
CA ASN A 769 8.65 -12.64 25.55
C ASN A 769 7.93 -13.79 26.27
N THR A 770 8.59 -14.94 26.39
CA THR A 770 8.07 -16.13 27.09
C THR A 770 7.73 -15.93 28.57
N SER A 771 8.10 -14.79 29.17
CA SER A 771 7.71 -14.36 30.53
C SER A 771 6.57 -13.32 30.53
N GLY A 772 5.86 -13.16 29.40
CA GLY A 772 4.79 -12.19 29.19
C GLY A 772 5.25 -10.72 29.15
N GLN A 773 6.55 -10.44 29.15
CA GLN A 773 7.07 -9.08 29.24
C GLN A 773 7.19 -8.44 27.84
N PRO A 774 6.68 -7.22 27.62
CA PRO A 774 6.79 -6.51 26.35
C PRO A 774 8.24 -6.34 25.89
N SER A 775 8.55 -6.86 24.70
CA SER A 775 9.88 -6.80 24.10
C SER A 775 9.96 -5.69 23.04
N SER A 776 11.18 -5.32 22.64
CA SER A 776 11.40 -4.23 21.69
C SER A 776 12.66 -4.42 20.86
N GLY A 777 12.52 -4.29 19.55
CA GLY A 777 13.65 -4.26 18.61
C GLY A 777 14.10 -2.85 18.27
N THR A 778 15.32 -2.73 17.78
CA THR A 778 15.84 -1.52 17.12
C THR A 778 16.49 -1.91 15.79
N ARG A 779 16.23 -1.16 14.73
CA ARG A 779 16.89 -1.31 13.43
C ARG A 779 17.29 0.02 12.81
N VAL A 780 18.39 0.02 12.08
CA VAL A 780 18.88 1.11 11.25
C VAL A 780 18.91 0.64 9.80
N LEU A 781 18.28 1.41 8.94
CA LEU A 781 18.09 1.14 7.52
C LEU A 781 18.72 2.29 6.73
N ALA A 782 19.59 1.96 5.78
CA ALA A 782 20.22 2.93 4.88
C ALA A 782 20.15 2.42 3.45
N GLN A 783 19.71 3.27 2.52
CA GLN A 783 19.42 2.89 1.15
C GLN A 783 19.86 4.00 0.18
N ILE A 784 20.67 3.64 -0.82
CA ILE A 784 20.90 4.45 -2.01
C ILE A 784 20.06 3.85 -3.14
N THR A 785 19.37 4.68 -3.91
CA THR A 785 18.59 4.27 -5.08
C THR A 785 18.99 5.09 -6.28
N PHE A 786 19.59 4.43 -7.28
CA PHE A 786 19.99 5.04 -8.55
C PHE A 786 18.76 5.09 -9.48
N LYS A 787 18.22 6.28 -9.71
CA LYS A 787 16.99 6.47 -10.51
C LYS A 787 17.29 6.08 -11.96
N GLY A 788 16.40 5.28 -12.55
CA GLY A 788 16.60 4.71 -13.89
C GLY A 788 17.44 3.43 -13.94
N LEU A 789 18.06 2.98 -12.84
CA LEU A 789 18.81 1.71 -12.79
C LEU A 789 18.04 0.60 -12.05
N SER A 790 17.45 0.88 -10.89
CA SER A 790 16.64 -0.11 -10.15
C SER A 790 15.60 0.52 -9.23
N LYS A 791 14.73 -0.32 -8.66
CA LYS A 791 13.68 0.04 -7.69
C LYS A 791 13.66 -0.96 -6.53
N VAL A 792 14.79 -1.11 -5.83
CA VAL A 792 14.91 -1.94 -4.63
C VAL A 792 14.55 -1.11 -3.39
N ASP A 793 13.71 -1.65 -2.49
CA ASP A 793 13.48 -1.11 -1.15
C ASP A 793 14.06 -2.10 -0.13
N ASN A 794 14.88 -1.64 0.80
CA ASN A 794 15.39 -2.47 1.91
C ASN A 794 14.41 -2.55 3.09
N GLY A 795 13.16 -2.13 2.87
CA GLY A 795 12.13 -1.94 3.87
C GLY A 795 12.06 -0.52 4.44
N LEU A 796 12.96 0.40 4.06
CA LEU A 796 12.95 1.78 4.52
C LEU A 796 11.74 2.57 3.99
N VAL A 797 11.49 2.53 2.68
CA VAL A 797 10.35 3.24 2.07
C VAL A 797 9.04 2.66 2.56
N SER A 798 8.99 1.34 2.74
CA SER A 798 7.87 0.63 3.37
C SER A 798 7.67 1.01 4.84
N ALA A 799 8.75 1.13 5.63
CA ALA A 799 8.69 1.56 7.03
C ALA A 799 8.23 3.02 7.18
N PHE A 800 8.67 3.93 6.29
CA PHE A 800 8.18 5.31 6.24
C PHE A 800 6.69 5.37 5.91
N ARG A 801 6.24 4.64 4.88
CA ARG A 801 4.83 4.55 4.48
C ARG A 801 3.94 3.95 5.58
N ALA A 802 4.41 2.94 6.31
CA ALA A 802 3.70 2.37 7.45
C ALA A 802 3.68 3.30 8.68
N SER A 803 4.70 4.15 8.83
CA SER A 803 4.83 5.07 9.96
C SER A 803 3.96 6.32 9.80
N VAL A 804 3.92 6.90 8.60
CA VAL A 804 3.34 8.20 8.32
C VAL A 804 2.16 8.06 7.35
N GLN A 805 0.93 8.20 7.87
CA GLN A 805 -0.26 8.28 7.04
C GLN A 805 -0.15 9.50 6.10
N GLY A 806 -0.32 9.28 4.80
CA GLY A 806 -0.17 10.33 3.78
C GLY A 806 1.26 10.54 3.24
N TYR A 807 2.26 9.76 3.68
CA TYR A 807 3.62 9.82 3.14
C TYR A 807 3.68 9.54 1.63
N GLN A 808 4.50 10.33 0.92
CA GLN A 808 4.67 10.27 -0.53
C GLN A 808 6.15 10.11 -0.89
N PRO A 809 6.59 8.94 -1.41
CA PRO A 809 8.00 8.70 -1.66
C PRO A 809 8.63 9.70 -2.67
N PRO A 810 9.97 9.77 -2.71
CA PRO A 810 10.73 10.43 -3.79
C PRO A 810 10.19 10.02 -5.17
N PRO A 811 10.19 10.94 -6.16
CA PRO A 811 9.52 10.68 -7.41
C PRO A 811 10.33 9.64 -8.20
N PRO A 812 9.68 8.86 -9.08
CA PRO A 812 10.42 8.12 -10.09
C PRO A 812 11.23 9.08 -10.96
N SER A 813 12.13 8.53 -11.79
CA SER A 813 12.66 9.25 -12.94
C SER A 813 11.52 9.86 -13.77
N ALA A 814 11.79 10.98 -14.43
CA ALA A 814 10.85 11.58 -15.36
C ALA A 814 10.37 10.54 -16.40
N PRO A 815 9.11 10.64 -16.88
CA PRO A 815 8.60 9.72 -17.88
C PRO A 815 9.44 9.78 -19.16
N PRO A 816 9.53 8.66 -19.92
CA PRO A 816 10.28 8.62 -21.16
C PRO A 816 9.80 9.70 -22.15
N LEU A 817 10.73 10.39 -22.82
CA LEU A 817 10.37 11.28 -23.91
C LEU A 817 9.94 10.45 -25.13
N ALA A 818 9.16 11.04 -26.02
CA ALA A 818 8.86 10.36 -27.28
C ALA A 818 10.13 10.30 -28.14
N ARG A 819 10.32 9.21 -28.91
CA ARG A 819 11.42 9.10 -29.89
C ARG A 819 11.45 10.23 -30.94
N PHE A 820 10.34 10.97 -31.08
CA PHE A 820 10.21 12.15 -31.94
C PHE A 820 10.35 13.50 -31.21
N SER A 821 10.60 13.53 -29.90
CA SER A 821 10.71 14.78 -29.13
C SER A 821 11.88 15.67 -29.58
N ASN A 822 12.92 15.08 -30.16
CA ASN A 822 14.11 15.76 -30.69
C ASN A 822 14.26 15.47 -32.20
N TYR A 823 13.24 15.79 -33.00
CA TYR A 823 13.26 15.60 -34.46
C TYR A 823 14.13 16.66 -35.14
N GLU A 824 15.24 16.21 -35.77
CA GLU A 824 16.16 17.01 -36.61
C GLU A 824 16.10 16.60 -38.09
#